data_AF-A0A349B084-F1
#
_entry.id   AF-A0A349B084-F1
#
_cell.length_a   1.000
_cell.length_b   1.000
_cell.length_c   1.000
_cell.angle_alpha   90.00
_cell.angle_beta   90.00
_cell.angle_gamma   90.00
#
_symmetry.space_group_name_H-M   'P 1'
#
loop_
_entity.id
_entity.type
_entity.pdbx_description
1 polymer ?
#
loop_
_entity_poly.entity_id
_entity_poly.type
_entity_poly.pdbx_seq_one_letter_code
_entity_poly.pdbx_strand_id
1 'polypeptide(L)'
;MCWVVTASAALVAMAASTALPPARSTPMPAPDARWSTLQTMPLRARRVWNGTSGAGTPADRTGHTWQVEDHRLRSMLRALRSVVGDEHVLVDPDVVASHVVDWTGGFVGSSPAVVRPGSTDEVAEVVAACRRDRIALVPQGGNTGLVGGGVPLAGEVVLSTSRLAGITEVDTDAGQLTAGAGETLAAVQRAAADAGWRYGVDLAARDSATIGGTVATNAGGLRVLRHGTTRRQLLGVEAVLGAFVAGVLLGRSRLRSHKVIEPVESLTTTFLAPVFFATAGLRVDLGLLGDPEVLLWAGIVLAAASLAKFAGSLAAAKIAGLPNREGAALGIGLNARGALEIVIATVGLSLGVLNQASYTVIVLMALATSMAAPPLLRRVLSGWAGTDEEQERLLREETLAANIIVRDEPVLIPTRGGMNSIMAAQLVDLAWPKEVGVTLATVDATGDAPNLRVLEDVLHLRSVERRLLGDDDVVDALVEELRLGYGTAVIGTSSPDGDRVLSPIAEELALRSPVPVTVVRRGLDVTSRLPPAYGRVLIPVTGTPSSIAAQEVGLAISGAIGTEAILTHVVHHDGGEEPDDDATRRTRRWGGPDVLHRGGDSTRIAGQQMLDDAAARAATVGARAITAITDAESTAAGILQLVELHETDLVIVGATRRDVDGRLFLGHTVERLLRRCGATIVVVVSPSDRSGPPDA
;
A
#
# COMPACT_ATOMS: atom_id res chain seq x y z
N MET A 1 -25.01 -12.97 8.51
CA MET A 1 -24.63 -13.38 7.15
C MET A 1 -25.20 -12.36 6.15
N CYS A 2 -24.37 -11.39 5.75
CA CYS A 2 -24.67 -10.34 4.77
C CYS A 2 -23.59 -10.39 3.69
N TRP A 3 -23.98 -10.28 2.42
CA TRP A 3 -23.06 -10.38 1.30
C TRP A 3 -22.20 -9.14 1.15
N VAL A 4 -21.04 -9.35 0.55
CA VAL A 4 -20.17 -8.31 0.03
C VAL A 4 -20.14 -8.47 -1.49
N VAL A 5 -20.44 -7.40 -2.22
CA VAL A 5 -20.56 -7.40 -3.69
C VAL A 5 -19.24 -6.96 -4.31
N THR A 6 -18.77 -7.69 -5.30
CA THR A 6 -17.72 -7.25 -6.20
C THR A 6 -18.42 -6.68 -7.44
N ALA A 7 -18.32 -5.37 -7.66
CA ALA A 7 -19.03 -4.72 -8.77
C ALA A 7 -18.12 -4.64 -10.00
N SER A 8 -18.46 -5.34 -11.07
CA SER A 8 -17.80 -5.14 -12.36
C SER A 8 -18.36 -3.89 -13.05
N ALA A 9 -17.46 -2.91 -13.24
CA ALA A 9 -17.56 -1.72 -14.09
C ALA A 9 -18.55 -0.61 -13.70
N ALA A 10 -18.17 0.29 -12.77
CA ALA A 10 -18.31 1.75 -12.98
C ALA A 10 -17.81 2.58 -11.76
N LEU A 11 -16.52 2.89 -11.72
CA LEU A 11 -16.06 4.15 -11.15
C LEU A 11 -15.12 4.81 -12.16
N VAL A 12 -15.70 5.58 -13.09
CA VAL A 12 -14.91 6.45 -13.94
C VAL A 12 -14.44 7.60 -13.05
N ALA A 13 -13.18 7.56 -12.62
CA ALA A 13 -12.53 8.73 -12.02
C ALA A 13 -12.28 9.78 -13.12
N MET A 14 -13.34 10.43 -13.59
CA MET A 14 -13.19 11.70 -14.28
C MET A 14 -12.91 12.76 -13.25
N ALA A 15 -11.78 13.46 -13.42
CA ALA A 15 -11.53 14.72 -12.76
C ALA A 15 -12.62 15.72 -13.21
N ALA A 16 -13.74 15.74 -12.49
CA ALA A 16 -14.70 16.82 -12.56
C ALA A 16 -14.13 17.96 -11.71
N SER A 17 -13.73 19.02 -12.40
CA SER A 17 -13.60 20.34 -11.82
C SER A 17 -14.85 20.66 -10.99
N THR A 18 -14.64 20.92 -9.70
CA THR A 18 -15.41 21.83 -8.84
C THR A 18 -16.95 21.75 -8.87
N ALA A 19 -17.55 21.10 -7.87
CA ALA A 19 -18.84 21.53 -7.29
C ALA A 19 -18.98 21.03 -5.83
N LEU A 20 -18.80 21.94 -4.87
CA LEU A 20 -19.14 21.73 -3.45
C LEU A 20 -20.62 22.08 -3.19
N PRO A 21 -21.29 21.46 -2.19
CA PRO A 21 -22.67 21.76 -1.80
C PRO A 21 -22.79 23.06 -0.96
N PRO A 22 -24.00 23.64 -0.82
CA PRO A 22 -24.20 24.89 -0.08
C PRO A 22 -24.25 24.66 1.44
N ALA A 23 -23.67 25.58 2.20
CA ALA A 23 -23.75 25.66 3.66
C ALA A 23 -24.77 26.72 4.14
N ARG A 24 -25.45 26.43 5.27
CA ARG A 24 -25.72 27.27 6.47
C ARG A 24 -26.79 26.55 7.34
N SER A 25 -26.70 26.46 8.68
CA SER A 25 -26.29 27.45 9.70
C SER A 25 -25.80 26.86 11.06
N THR A 26 -24.52 27.14 11.43
CA THR A 26 -23.89 27.59 12.73
C THR A 26 -24.22 27.00 14.13
N PRO A 27 -23.36 27.16 15.18
CA PRO A 27 -21.86 27.25 15.26
C PRO A 27 -21.19 26.54 16.48
N MET A 28 -19.86 26.27 16.45
CA MET A 28 -18.86 26.47 17.54
C MET A 28 -17.40 26.14 17.07
N PRO A 29 -16.31 26.64 17.71
CA PRO A 29 -15.17 27.29 17.02
C PRO A 29 -13.76 26.65 17.07
N ALA A 30 -12.92 27.09 16.12
CA ALA A 30 -11.44 27.25 16.04
C ALA A 30 -10.51 26.00 15.96
N PRO A 31 -9.26 26.06 15.41
CA PRO A 31 -8.50 27.21 14.87
C PRO A 31 -7.85 27.05 13.46
N ASP A 32 -7.54 28.21 12.86
CA ASP A 32 -6.56 28.60 11.83
C ASP A 32 -5.81 27.56 10.97
N ALA A 33 -6.22 27.45 9.69
CA ALA A 33 -5.30 27.16 8.58
C ALA A 33 -5.73 27.94 7.33
N ARG A 34 -4.92 28.93 6.94
CA ARG A 34 -5.13 29.77 5.76
C ARG A 34 -4.74 29.00 4.50
N TRP A 35 -5.70 28.74 3.60
CA TRP A 35 -5.42 28.46 2.19
C TRP A 35 -6.17 29.47 1.32
N SER A 36 -5.43 30.18 0.48
CA SER A 36 -5.91 31.25 -0.39
C SER A 36 -6.75 30.72 -1.55
N THR A 37 -8.02 31.13 -1.59
CA THR A 37 -8.98 30.86 -2.67
C THR A 37 -8.77 31.85 -3.84
N LEU A 38 -8.37 31.34 -5.01
CA LEU A 38 -8.52 32.05 -6.27
C LEU A 38 -9.90 31.75 -6.87
N GLN A 39 -10.49 32.81 -7.41
CA GLN A 39 -11.90 32.99 -7.76
C GLN A 39 -12.42 32.00 -8.82
N THR A 40 -13.64 31.48 -8.62
CA THR A 40 -14.51 31.01 -9.70
C THR A 40 -15.97 31.41 -9.41
N MET A 41 -16.65 31.94 -10.43
CA MET A 41 -18.04 32.40 -10.36
C MET A 41 -19.04 31.23 -10.30
N PRO A 42 -20.18 31.34 -9.59
CA PRO A 42 -21.18 30.29 -9.54
C PRO A 42 -22.12 30.35 -10.77
N LEU A 43 -22.16 29.28 -11.56
CA LEU A 43 -23.25 29.03 -12.51
C LEU A 43 -24.42 28.41 -11.74
N ARG A 44 -25.58 29.09 -11.76
CA ARG A 44 -26.80 28.68 -11.05
C ARG A 44 -27.49 27.52 -11.77
N ALA A 45 -27.57 26.34 -11.12
CA ALA A 45 -28.60 25.36 -11.45
C ALA A 45 -29.98 25.88 -11.00
N ARG A 46 -30.98 25.88 -11.91
CA ARG A 46 -32.36 26.27 -11.59
C ARG A 46 -33.12 25.06 -11.06
N ARG A 47 -33.57 25.13 -9.81
CA ARG A 47 -34.54 24.21 -9.21
C ARG A 47 -35.94 24.66 -9.64
N VAL A 48 -36.70 23.83 -10.36
CA VAL A 48 -38.10 24.14 -10.69
C VAL A 48 -38.95 23.84 -9.46
N TRP A 49 -39.62 24.87 -8.92
CA TRP A 49 -40.57 24.74 -7.81
C TRP A 49 -41.98 24.62 -8.40
N ASN A 50 -42.62 23.45 -8.23
CA ASN A 50 -44.02 23.27 -8.62
C ASN A 50 -44.96 23.85 -7.54
N GLY A 51 -45.31 25.12 -7.70
CA GLY A 51 -46.44 25.76 -7.04
C GLY A 51 -47.61 25.85 -8.01
N THR A 52 -48.78 25.43 -7.57
CA THR A 52 -50.04 25.33 -8.33
C THR A 52 -50.44 26.62 -9.05
N SER A 53 -51.12 26.44 -10.19
CA SER A 53 -51.96 27.36 -10.99
C SER A 53 -51.31 28.06 -12.19
N GLY A 54 -51.85 27.76 -13.38
CA GLY A 54 -51.61 28.49 -14.62
C GLY A 54 -51.45 27.57 -15.84
N ALA A 55 -52.55 27.31 -16.55
CA ALA A 55 -52.52 26.65 -17.86
C ALA A 55 -51.69 27.48 -18.85
N GLY A 56 -50.56 26.91 -19.30
CA GLY A 56 -49.69 27.47 -20.33
C GLY A 56 -49.02 26.32 -21.07
N THR A 57 -49.21 26.27 -22.38
CA THR A 57 -48.80 25.22 -23.32
C THR A 57 -47.30 24.87 -23.19
N PRO A 58 -46.90 23.58 -23.16
CA PRO A 58 -45.49 23.18 -23.14
C PRO A 58 -44.98 23.12 -24.59
N ALA A 59 -44.78 24.28 -25.18
CA ALA A 59 -44.02 24.40 -26.41
C ALA A 59 -43.33 25.74 -26.38
N ASP A 60 -42.05 25.74 -26.72
CA ASP A 60 -41.22 26.93 -26.85
C ASP A 60 -40.63 27.45 -25.52
N ARG A 61 -39.52 26.85 -25.09
CA ARG A 61 -38.30 27.59 -24.67
C ARG A 61 -37.21 26.63 -24.16
N THR A 62 -36.00 26.81 -24.72
CA THR A 62 -34.71 26.14 -24.49
C THR A 62 -34.53 24.73 -25.08
N GLY A 63 -34.50 24.64 -26.41
CA GLY A 63 -33.88 23.52 -27.11
C GLY A 63 -32.68 24.03 -27.91
N HIS A 64 -31.46 23.78 -27.45
CA HIS A 64 -30.36 23.61 -28.40
C HIS A 64 -30.64 22.28 -29.09
N THR A 65 -31.39 22.30 -30.20
CA THR A 65 -31.46 21.16 -31.11
C THR A 65 -30.05 20.91 -31.61
N TRP A 66 -29.41 19.86 -31.13
CA TRP A 66 -28.15 19.35 -31.65
C TRP A 66 -28.39 18.91 -33.09
N GLN A 67 -28.21 19.84 -34.04
CA GLN A 67 -28.34 19.48 -35.44
C GLN A 67 -27.18 18.55 -35.79
N VAL A 68 -27.52 17.38 -36.33
CA VAL A 68 -26.60 16.34 -36.79
C VAL A 68 -25.61 16.88 -37.85
N GLU A 69 -25.73 18.13 -38.29
CA GLU A 69 -24.84 18.81 -39.24
C GLU A 69 -23.47 19.23 -38.69
N ASP A 70 -23.26 19.23 -37.37
CA ASP A 70 -21.93 19.45 -36.82
C ASP A 70 -20.99 18.27 -37.15
N HIS A 71 -19.95 18.55 -37.93
CA HIS A 71 -18.95 17.56 -38.34
C HIS A 71 -18.32 16.85 -37.13
N ARG A 72 -18.21 17.54 -35.99
CA ARG A 72 -17.66 16.98 -34.75
C ARG A 72 -18.63 15.99 -34.10
N LEU A 73 -19.93 16.30 -34.09
CA LEU A 73 -20.98 15.40 -33.59
C LEU A 73 -21.07 14.14 -34.48
N ARG A 74 -21.02 14.27 -35.81
CA ARG A 74 -20.99 13.12 -36.74
C ARG A 74 -19.76 12.24 -36.56
N SER A 75 -18.61 12.85 -36.27
CA SER A 75 -17.36 12.11 -36.01
C SER A 75 -17.46 11.32 -34.72
N MET A 76 -17.92 11.96 -33.63
CA MET A 76 -18.15 11.32 -32.34
C MET A 76 -19.14 10.16 -32.47
N LEU A 77 -20.32 10.38 -33.07
CA LEU A 77 -21.34 9.34 -33.21
C LEU A 77 -20.82 8.13 -33.98
N ARG A 78 -20.04 8.35 -35.06
CA ARG A 78 -19.40 7.24 -35.78
C ARG A 78 -18.40 6.48 -34.91
N ALA A 79 -17.58 7.19 -34.13
CA ALA A 79 -16.62 6.57 -33.22
C ALA A 79 -17.31 5.75 -32.11
N LEU A 80 -18.40 6.27 -31.52
CA LEU A 80 -19.16 5.55 -30.50
C LEU A 80 -19.85 4.31 -31.10
N ARG A 81 -20.41 4.43 -32.30
CA ARG A 81 -21.05 3.33 -33.02
C ARG A 81 -20.08 2.22 -33.41
N SER A 82 -18.83 2.56 -33.74
CA SER A 82 -17.81 1.53 -33.99
C SER A 82 -17.41 0.75 -32.74
N VAL A 83 -17.64 1.30 -31.54
CA VAL A 83 -17.31 0.64 -30.27
C VAL A 83 -18.48 -0.23 -29.81
N VAL A 84 -19.67 0.36 -29.65
CA VAL A 84 -20.81 -0.33 -29.04
C VAL A 84 -21.85 -0.84 -30.04
N GLY A 85 -21.70 -0.56 -31.34
CA GLY A 85 -22.69 -0.85 -32.37
C GLY A 85 -23.77 0.24 -32.52
N ASP A 86 -24.41 0.27 -33.69
CA ASP A 86 -25.39 1.30 -34.07
C ASP A 86 -26.61 1.35 -33.14
N GLU A 87 -27.08 0.18 -32.71
CA GLU A 87 -28.25 0.00 -31.84
C GLU A 87 -28.03 0.49 -30.39
N HIS A 88 -26.79 0.76 -30.00
CA HIS A 88 -26.41 1.13 -28.63
C HIS A 88 -25.94 2.59 -28.51
N VAL A 89 -26.10 3.38 -29.58
CA VAL A 89 -25.93 4.83 -29.59
C VAL A 89 -27.27 5.49 -29.91
N LEU A 90 -27.97 5.91 -28.86
CA LEU A 90 -29.30 6.50 -28.93
C LEU A 90 -29.19 8.00 -29.20
N VAL A 91 -29.79 8.45 -30.30
CA VAL A 91 -29.81 9.86 -30.74
C VAL A 91 -31.22 10.36 -31.01
N ASP A 92 -32.21 9.48 -30.93
CA ASP A 92 -33.63 9.83 -31.05
C ASP A 92 -34.02 10.72 -29.86
N PRO A 93 -34.49 11.97 -30.11
CA PRO A 93 -34.88 12.89 -29.04
C PRO A 93 -35.86 12.30 -28.03
N ASP A 94 -36.80 11.46 -28.48
CA ASP A 94 -37.83 10.88 -27.60
C ASP A 94 -37.24 9.84 -26.64
N VAL A 95 -36.19 9.13 -27.08
CA VAL A 95 -35.48 8.14 -26.25
C VAL A 95 -34.44 8.81 -25.35
N VAL A 96 -33.79 9.86 -25.84
CA VAL A 96 -32.85 10.67 -25.03
C VAL A 96 -33.59 11.40 -23.90
N ALA A 97 -34.85 11.81 -24.13
CA ALA A 97 -35.67 12.51 -23.15
C ALA A 97 -35.74 11.79 -21.78
N SER A 98 -35.80 10.45 -21.75
CA SER A 98 -35.85 9.67 -20.50
C SER A 98 -34.54 9.63 -19.71
N HIS A 99 -33.44 10.06 -20.32
CA HIS A 99 -32.09 10.05 -19.73
C HIS A 99 -31.60 11.45 -19.32
N VAL A 100 -32.35 12.50 -19.69
CA VAL A 100 -32.01 13.89 -19.40
C VAL A 100 -32.91 14.52 -18.33
N VAL A 101 -33.85 13.74 -17.79
CA VAL A 101 -34.71 14.15 -16.67
C VAL A 101 -34.49 13.18 -15.52
N ASP A 102 -34.28 13.71 -14.31
CA ASP A 102 -34.16 12.87 -13.13
C ASP A 102 -35.50 12.29 -12.68
N TRP A 103 -35.47 11.29 -11.79
CA TRP A 103 -36.69 10.66 -11.26
C TRP A 103 -37.67 11.65 -10.62
N THR A 104 -37.17 12.73 -10.00
CA THR A 104 -38.05 13.73 -9.35
C THR A 104 -38.72 14.69 -10.35
N GLY A 105 -38.23 14.75 -11.59
CA GLY A 105 -38.59 15.77 -12.57
C GLY A 105 -38.08 17.18 -12.20
N GLY A 106 -37.31 17.31 -11.11
CA GLY A 106 -36.80 18.57 -10.60
C GLY A 106 -35.53 19.04 -11.31
N PHE A 107 -34.83 18.13 -11.98
CA PHE A 107 -33.61 18.39 -12.74
C PHE A 107 -33.80 17.94 -14.20
N VAL A 108 -33.70 18.90 -15.11
CA VAL A 108 -33.84 18.70 -16.56
C VAL A 108 -32.58 19.21 -17.25
N GLY A 109 -32.06 18.37 -18.13
CA GLY A 109 -30.80 18.56 -18.83
C GLY A 109 -30.94 18.42 -20.34
N SER A 110 -29.81 18.26 -21.02
CA SER A 110 -29.77 17.95 -22.46
C SER A 110 -28.53 17.13 -22.80
N SER A 111 -28.67 16.21 -23.75
CA SER A 111 -27.57 15.37 -24.23
C SER A 111 -27.68 15.17 -25.74
N PRO A 112 -26.56 15.17 -26.47
CA PRO A 112 -26.56 14.86 -27.89
C PRO A 112 -26.73 13.35 -28.18
N ALA A 113 -26.42 12.48 -27.22
CA ALA A 113 -26.55 11.03 -27.37
C ALA A 113 -26.49 10.28 -26.02
N VAL A 114 -27.10 9.11 -25.97
CA VAL A 114 -26.90 8.11 -24.90
C VAL A 114 -26.14 6.92 -25.49
N VAL A 115 -25.01 6.56 -24.90
CA VAL A 115 -24.20 5.39 -25.26
C VAL A 115 -24.36 4.29 -24.22
N ARG A 116 -24.59 3.06 -24.66
CA ARG A 116 -24.89 1.90 -23.80
C ARG A 116 -23.86 0.80 -23.99
N PRO A 117 -22.67 0.85 -23.37
CA PRO A 117 -21.68 -0.23 -23.48
C PRO A 117 -22.15 -1.51 -22.76
N GLY A 118 -21.75 -2.67 -23.30
CA GLY A 118 -22.10 -4.01 -22.83
C GLY A 118 -20.96 -4.76 -22.13
N SER A 119 -19.75 -4.21 -22.14
CA SER A 119 -18.59 -4.76 -21.43
C SER A 119 -17.71 -3.64 -20.85
N THR A 120 -16.79 -3.99 -19.93
CA THR A 120 -15.79 -3.04 -19.42
C THR A 120 -14.89 -2.51 -20.53
N ASP A 121 -14.53 -3.35 -21.50
CA ASP A 121 -13.71 -2.96 -22.65
C ASP A 121 -14.42 -1.91 -23.51
N GLU A 122 -15.71 -2.11 -23.79
CA GLU A 122 -16.53 -1.11 -24.49
C GLU A 122 -16.61 0.21 -23.70
N VAL A 123 -16.73 0.17 -22.37
CA VAL A 123 -16.68 1.38 -21.53
C VAL A 123 -15.33 2.10 -21.70
N ALA A 124 -14.22 1.37 -21.65
CA ALA A 124 -12.88 1.94 -21.79
C ALA A 124 -12.69 2.59 -23.17
N GLU A 125 -13.15 1.95 -24.23
CA GLU A 125 -13.11 2.48 -25.60
C GLU A 125 -14.01 3.70 -25.80
N VAL A 126 -15.21 3.71 -25.22
CA VAL A 126 -16.11 4.89 -25.22
C VAL A 126 -15.45 6.06 -24.50
N VAL A 127 -14.87 5.84 -23.31
CA VAL A 127 -14.16 6.88 -22.56
C VAL A 127 -12.96 7.39 -23.35
N ALA A 128 -12.20 6.51 -24.02
CA ALA A 128 -11.08 6.89 -24.87
C ALA A 128 -11.52 7.72 -26.09
N ALA A 129 -12.62 7.34 -26.75
CA ALA A 129 -13.19 8.07 -27.88
C ALA A 129 -13.67 9.47 -27.47
N CYS A 130 -14.43 9.58 -26.38
CA CYS A 130 -14.88 10.87 -25.86
C CYS A 130 -13.71 11.75 -25.40
N ARG A 131 -12.67 11.16 -24.78
CA ARG A 131 -11.45 11.88 -24.41
C ARG A 131 -10.73 12.45 -25.62
N ARG A 132 -10.58 11.67 -26.70
CA ARG A 132 -9.94 12.09 -27.96
C ARG A 132 -10.60 13.36 -28.52
N ASP A 133 -11.92 13.39 -28.49
CA ASP A 133 -12.71 14.49 -29.07
C ASP A 133 -13.05 15.60 -28.06
N ARG A 134 -12.58 15.50 -26.81
CA ARG A 134 -12.86 16.41 -25.68
C ARG A 134 -14.36 16.57 -25.40
N ILE A 135 -15.05 15.45 -25.31
CA ILE A 135 -16.49 15.36 -25.07
C ILE A 135 -16.69 14.85 -23.65
N ALA A 136 -17.44 15.60 -22.86
CA ALA A 136 -17.75 15.22 -21.49
C ALA A 136 -18.78 14.08 -21.47
N LEU A 137 -18.67 13.23 -20.44
CA LEU A 137 -19.54 12.09 -20.21
C LEU A 137 -20.25 12.26 -18.87
N VAL A 138 -21.51 11.80 -18.81
CA VAL A 138 -22.24 11.64 -17.55
C VAL A 138 -22.56 10.16 -17.38
N PRO A 139 -21.95 9.46 -16.41
CA PRO A 139 -22.30 8.07 -16.13
C PRO A 139 -23.69 8.02 -15.50
N GLN A 140 -24.51 7.08 -15.98
CA GLN A 140 -25.88 6.92 -15.51
C GLN A 140 -26.19 5.43 -15.32
N GLY A 141 -26.53 5.07 -14.09
CA GLY A 141 -27.12 3.77 -13.76
C GLY A 141 -28.63 3.77 -13.99
N GLY A 142 -29.39 3.28 -13.02
CA GLY A 142 -30.86 3.21 -13.07
C GLY A 142 -31.64 4.53 -13.05
N ASN A 143 -30.95 5.68 -13.06
CA ASN A 143 -31.55 7.03 -12.99
C ASN A 143 -32.56 7.26 -11.83
N THR A 144 -32.43 6.52 -10.71
CA THR A 144 -33.33 6.60 -9.54
C THR A 144 -32.88 7.62 -8.48
N GLY A 145 -31.91 8.48 -8.80
CA GLY A 145 -31.33 9.43 -7.85
C GLY A 145 -32.23 10.63 -7.57
N LEU A 146 -32.14 11.20 -6.36
CA LEU A 146 -32.98 12.32 -5.93
C LEU A 146 -32.25 13.69 -5.93
N VAL A 147 -31.00 13.71 -6.42
CA VAL A 147 -30.11 14.89 -6.34
C VAL A 147 -29.55 15.34 -7.70
N GLY A 148 -30.06 14.77 -8.80
CA GLY A 148 -29.69 15.17 -10.17
C GLY A 148 -28.29 14.76 -10.65
N GLY A 149 -27.53 13.95 -9.90
CA GLY A 149 -26.14 13.62 -10.24
C GLY A 149 -25.92 12.81 -11.53
N GLY A 150 -26.99 12.23 -12.09
CA GLY A 150 -26.98 11.51 -13.38
C GLY A 150 -27.53 12.31 -14.56
N VAL A 151 -27.87 13.60 -14.37
CA VAL A 151 -28.47 14.46 -15.40
C VAL A 151 -27.39 15.27 -16.14
N PRO A 152 -27.30 15.20 -17.47
CA PRO A 152 -26.36 15.98 -18.27
C PRO A 152 -26.81 17.45 -18.42
N LEU A 153 -25.98 18.42 -18.06
CA LEU A 153 -26.36 19.83 -17.98
C LEU A 153 -25.77 20.69 -19.12
N ALA A 154 -24.67 20.25 -19.73
CA ALA A 154 -23.86 21.05 -20.65
C ALA A 154 -23.50 20.29 -21.95
N GLY A 155 -24.40 19.42 -22.42
CA GLY A 155 -24.22 18.70 -23.68
C GLY A 155 -23.32 17.48 -23.56
N GLU A 156 -23.16 16.93 -22.36
CA GLU A 156 -22.44 15.68 -22.13
C GLU A 156 -23.16 14.50 -22.77
N VAL A 157 -22.40 13.52 -23.25
CA VAL A 157 -22.96 12.22 -23.67
C VAL A 157 -23.28 11.40 -22.41
N VAL A 158 -24.48 10.83 -22.36
CA VAL A 158 -24.86 9.94 -21.25
C VAL A 158 -24.24 8.57 -21.49
N LEU A 159 -23.44 8.07 -20.55
CA LEU A 159 -22.94 6.70 -20.55
C LEU A 159 -23.83 5.86 -19.64
N SER A 160 -24.73 5.08 -20.23
CA SER A 160 -25.66 4.22 -19.49
C SER A 160 -25.01 2.87 -19.20
N THR A 161 -24.92 2.49 -17.92
CA THR A 161 -24.40 1.19 -17.52
C THR A 161 -25.43 0.07 -17.63
N SER A 162 -26.66 0.35 -18.10
CA SER A 162 -27.79 -0.59 -18.09
C SER A 162 -27.55 -1.93 -18.82
N ARG A 163 -26.64 -1.96 -19.82
CA ARG A 163 -26.25 -3.19 -20.54
C ARG A 163 -25.18 -4.00 -19.82
N LEU A 164 -24.50 -3.42 -18.83
CA LEU A 164 -23.57 -4.13 -17.94
C LEU A 164 -24.35 -4.90 -16.87
N ALA A 165 -25.35 -5.69 -17.30
CA ALA A 165 -26.20 -6.49 -16.43
C ALA A 165 -25.75 -7.95 -16.47
N GLY A 166 -26.08 -8.70 -15.42
CA GLY A 166 -25.66 -10.07 -15.23
C GLY A 166 -24.95 -10.26 -13.88
N ILE A 167 -25.09 -11.48 -13.37
CA ILE A 167 -24.39 -11.97 -12.20
C ILE A 167 -23.44 -13.04 -12.72
N THR A 168 -22.14 -12.80 -12.57
CA THR A 168 -21.10 -13.65 -13.16
C THR A 168 -20.69 -14.77 -12.22
N GLU A 169 -20.71 -14.50 -10.91
CA GLU A 169 -20.25 -15.45 -9.89
C GLU A 169 -21.03 -15.27 -8.60
N VAL A 170 -21.36 -16.39 -7.97
CA VAL A 170 -22.02 -16.46 -6.66
C VAL A 170 -21.25 -17.48 -5.83
N ASP A 171 -20.34 -17.00 -5.01
CA ASP A 171 -19.58 -17.81 -4.07
C ASP A 171 -20.37 -17.94 -2.77
N THR A 172 -20.98 -19.11 -2.58
CA THR A 172 -21.81 -19.39 -1.41
C THR A 172 -21.01 -19.66 -0.15
N ASP A 173 -19.73 -20.02 -0.27
CA ASP A 173 -18.86 -20.36 0.85
C ASP A 173 -18.28 -19.06 1.43
N ALA A 174 -17.79 -18.18 0.56
CA ALA A 174 -17.27 -16.87 0.95
C ALA A 174 -18.36 -15.79 1.14
N GLY A 175 -19.59 -16.05 0.69
CA GLY A 175 -20.70 -15.09 0.74
C GLY A 175 -20.50 -13.88 -0.17
N GLN A 176 -19.98 -14.10 -1.39
CA GLN A 176 -19.54 -13.06 -2.33
C GLN A 176 -20.19 -13.18 -3.70
N LEU A 177 -20.76 -12.09 -4.22
CA LEU A 177 -21.47 -12.06 -5.50
C LEU A 177 -20.82 -11.03 -6.40
N THR A 178 -20.51 -11.45 -7.62
CA THR A 178 -20.02 -10.57 -8.66
C THR A 178 -21.16 -10.19 -9.60
N ALA A 179 -21.45 -8.89 -9.69
CA ALA A 179 -22.51 -8.34 -10.52
C ALA A 179 -21.99 -7.21 -11.41
N GLY A 180 -22.54 -7.13 -12.62
CA GLY A 180 -22.33 -5.97 -13.47
C GLY A 180 -23.01 -4.72 -12.90
N ALA A 181 -22.44 -3.55 -13.18
CA ALA A 181 -22.95 -2.28 -12.65
C ALA A 181 -24.34 -1.88 -13.15
N GLY A 182 -24.80 -2.46 -14.25
CA GLY A 182 -26.16 -2.32 -14.76
C GLY A 182 -27.17 -3.24 -14.08
N GLU A 183 -26.72 -4.21 -13.29
CA GLU A 183 -27.61 -5.16 -12.64
C GLU A 183 -28.47 -4.46 -11.57
N THR A 184 -29.73 -4.88 -11.48
CA THR A 184 -30.67 -4.28 -10.52
C THR A 184 -30.41 -4.76 -9.11
N LEU A 185 -30.67 -3.90 -8.14
CA LEU A 185 -30.60 -4.24 -6.72
C LEU A 185 -31.53 -5.42 -6.40
N ALA A 186 -32.72 -5.46 -6.98
CA ALA A 186 -33.67 -6.56 -6.82
C ALA A 186 -33.15 -7.90 -7.38
N ALA A 187 -32.45 -7.91 -8.51
CA ALA A 187 -31.86 -9.13 -9.04
C ALA A 187 -30.71 -9.66 -8.18
N VAL A 188 -29.82 -8.77 -7.71
CA VAL A 188 -28.77 -9.14 -6.75
C VAL A 188 -29.36 -9.67 -5.44
N GLN A 189 -30.42 -9.04 -4.93
CA GLN A 189 -31.12 -9.52 -3.74
C GLN A 189 -31.76 -10.90 -3.96
N ARG A 190 -32.34 -11.16 -5.14
CA ARG A 190 -32.91 -12.48 -5.48
C ARG A 190 -31.83 -13.55 -5.61
N ALA A 191 -30.76 -13.30 -6.36
CA ALA A 191 -29.67 -14.26 -6.49
C ALA A 191 -29.01 -14.59 -5.14
N ALA A 192 -28.81 -13.58 -4.28
CA ALA A 192 -28.35 -13.81 -2.92
C ALA A 192 -29.34 -14.66 -2.10
N ALA A 193 -30.65 -14.41 -2.24
CA ALA A 193 -31.70 -15.16 -1.54
C ALA A 193 -31.79 -16.63 -2.01
N ASP A 194 -31.70 -16.87 -3.31
CA ASP A 194 -31.71 -18.21 -3.91
C ASP A 194 -30.52 -19.04 -3.45
N ALA A 195 -29.39 -18.39 -3.16
CA ALA A 195 -28.20 -18.99 -2.57
C ALA A 195 -28.29 -19.20 -1.04
N GLY A 196 -29.39 -18.84 -0.39
CA GLY A 196 -29.56 -18.96 1.06
C GLY A 196 -29.07 -17.76 1.88
N TRP A 197 -28.82 -16.63 1.23
CA TRP A 197 -28.23 -15.46 1.84
C TRP A 197 -29.01 -14.14 1.60
N ARG A 198 -28.45 -13.00 2.04
CA ARG A 198 -29.12 -11.70 1.91
C ARG A 198 -28.14 -10.56 1.63
N TYR A 199 -28.42 -9.80 0.58
CA TYR A 199 -27.81 -8.48 0.36
C TYR A 199 -28.47 -7.42 1.24
N GLY A 200 -27.67 -6.62 1.96
CA GLY A 200 -28.13 -5.79 3.07
C GLY A 200 -28.73 -4.43 2.66
N VAL A 201 -28.35 -3.92 1.49
CA VAL A 201 -28.88 -2.66 0.95
C VAL A 201 -30.28 -2.89 0.40
N ASP A 202 -31.25 -2.07 0.84
CA ASP A 202 -32.65 -2.18 0.40
C ASP A 202 -33.27 -0.79 0.21
N LEU A 203 -33.77 -0.53 -1.00
CA LEU A 203 -34.30 0.75 -1.46
C LEU A 203 -35.71 0.56 -2.01
N ALA A 204 -36.54 1.61 -1.90
CA ALA A 204 -37.87 1.61 -2.53
C ALA A 204 -37.79 1.42 -4.06
N ALA A 205 -36.73 1.94 -4.68
CA ALA A 205 -36.48 1.83 -6.12
C ALA A 205 -35.68 0.58 -6.51
N ARG A 206 -35.58 -0.46 -5.68
CA ARG A 206 -34.71 -1.64 -5.91
C ARG A 206 -34.88 -2.32 -7.28
N ASP A 207 -36.07 -2.24 -7.87
CA ASP A 207 -36.37 -2.88 -9.16
C ASP A 207 -35.80 -2.11 -10.37
N SER A 208 -35.39 -0.85 -10.16
CA SER A 208 -34.76 0.00 -11.18
C SER A 208 -33.40 0.55 -10.76
N ALA A 209 -33.10 0.62 -9.46
CA ALA A 209 -31.82 1.02 -8.94
C ALA A 209 -30.77 -0.04 -9.25
N THR A 210 -29.69 0.38 -9.92
CA THR A 210 -28.61 -0.49 -10.36
C THR A 210 -27.46 -0.52 -9.36
N ILE A 211 -26.69 -1.62 -9.29
CA ILE A 211 -25.51 -1.77 -8.42
C ILE A 211 -24.49 -0.65 -8.66
N GLY A 212 -24.21 -0.28 -9.91
CA GLY A 212 -23.29 0.82 -10.21
C GLY A 212 -23.75 2.15 -9.61
N GLY A 213 -25.06 2.40 -9.65
CA GLY A 213 -25.69 3.58 -9.04
C GLY A 213 -25.61 3.57 -7.51
N THR A 214 -25.83 2.44 -6.87
CA THR A 214 -25.73 2.31 -5.41
C THR A 214 -24.28 2.43 -4.93
N VAL A 215 -23.32 1.93 -5.71
CA VAL A 215 -21.87 2.10 -5.46
C VAL A 215 -21.47 3.57 -5.61
N ALA A 216 -21.81 4.21 -6.74
CA ALA A 216 -21.46 5.61 -7.02
C ALA A 216 -22.01 6.59 -5.96
N THR A 217 -23.19 6.31 -5.42
CA THR A 217 -23.84 7.15 -4.41
C THR A 217 -23.60 6.68 -2.97
N ASN A 218 -22.89 5.56 -2.78
CA ASN A 218 -22.76 4.87 -1.50
C ASN A 218 -24.12 4.69 -0.78
N ALA A 219 -25.13 4.23 -1.51
CA ALA A 219 -26.49 4.09 -1.00
C ALA A 219 -26.55 3.13 0.21
N GLY A 220 -27.35 3.45 1.23
CA GLY A 220 -27.53 2.58 2.41
C GLY A 220 -28.94 1.99 2.54
N GLY A 221 -29.95 2.75 2.14
CA GLY A 221 -31.35 2.32 2.20
C GLY A 221 -31.90 2.10 3.60
N LEU A 222 -33.05 1.44 3.67
CA LEU A 222 -33.86 1.31 4.89
C LEU A 222 -33.15 0.56 6.04
N ARG A 223 -32.18 -0.30 5.70
CA ARG A 223 -31.48 -1.17 6.65
C ARG A 223 -30.04 -0.74 6.95
N VAL A 224 -29.66 0.48 6.58
CA VAL A 224 -28.28 0.99 6.70
C VAL A 224 -27.72 0.90 8.13
N LEU A 225 -28.56 1.07 9.16
CA LEU A 225 -28.10 1.00 10.56
C LEU A 225 -27.65 -0.41 10.97
N ARG A 226 -28.26 -1.45 10.40
CA ARG A 226 -27.95 -2.85 10.71
C ARG A 226 -26.90 -3.44 9.78
N HIS A 227 -26.91 -3.04 8.52
CA HIS A 227 -26.11 -3.69 7.47
C HIS A 227 -25.07 -2.77 6.81
N GLY A 228 -25.00 -1.49 7.21
CA GLY A 228 -24.08 -0.52 6.63
C GLY A 228 -24.48 -0.04 5.23
N THR A 229 -23.70 0.88 4.67
CA THR A 229 -23.88 1.40 3.31
C THR A 229 -23.31 0.45 2.25
N THR A 230 -23.59 0.70 0.97
CA THR A 230 -23.06 -0.09 -0.17
C THR A 230 -21.54 -0.26 -0.08
N ARG A 231 -20.80 0.79 0.29
CA ARG A 231 -19.33 0.73 0.45
C ARG A 231 -18.86 -0.27 1.52
N ARG A 232 -19.63 -0.49 2.59
CA ARG A 232 -19.29 -1.49 3.63
C ARG A 232 -19.53 -2.92 3.16
N GLN A 233 -20.33 -3.06 2.11
CA GLN A 233 -20.71 -4.32 1.49
C GLN A 233 -20.07 -4.45 0.10
N LEU A 234 -18.87 -3.87 -0.12
CA LEU A 234 -18.14 -3.95 -1.38
C LEU A 234 -16.71 -4.48 -1.17
N LEU A 235 -16.31 -5.54 -1.87
CA LEU A 235 -14.95 -6.10 -1.82
C LEU A 235 -14.03 -5.49 -2.87
N GLY A 236 -14.58 -5.22 -4.05
CA GLY A 236 -13.81 -4.73 -5.18
C GLY A 236 -14.68 -4.07 -6.23
N VAL A 237 -14.05 -3.27 -7.07
CA VAL A 237 -14.63 -2.70 -8.28
C VAL A 237 -13.68 -2.93 -9.45
N GLU A 238 -14.22 -3.39 -10.56
CA GLU A 238 -13.53 -3.28 -11.84
C GLU A 238 -13.73 -1.84 -12.35
N ALA A 239 -12.65 -1.07 -12.47
CA ALA A 239 -12.72 0.36 -12.76
C ALA A 239 -11.94 0.73 -14.02
N VAL A 240 -12.54 1.58 -14.86
CA VAL A 240 -11.84 2.23 -15.98
C VAL A 240 -11.14 3.48 -15.46
N LEU A 241 -9.82 3.40 -15.34
CA LEU A 241 -8.95 4.47 -14.85
C LEU A 241 -8.14 5.08 -15.99
N GLY A 242 -7.88 6.39 -15.90
CA GLY A 242 -6.86 7.01 -16.75
C GLY A 242 -5.45 6.60 -16.32
N ALA A 243 -4.53 6.44 -17.27
CA ALA A 243 -3.16 5.96 -17.04
C ALA A 243 -2.42 6.70 -15.90
N PHE A 244 -2.61 8.02 -15.78
CA PHE A 244 -2.01 8.81 -14.71
C PHE A 244 -2.54 8.41 -13.32
N VAL A 245 -3.86 8.28 -13.17
CA VAL A 245 -4.49 7.89 -11.91
C VAL A 245 -4.13 6.46 -11.54
N ALA A 246 -4.09 5.55 -12.52
CA ALA A 246 -3.61 4.18 -12.34
C ALA A 246 -2.16 4.16 -11.82
N GLY A 247 -1.26 4.96 -12.43
CA GLY A 247 0.13 5.07 -11.97
C GLY A 247 0.26 5.61 -10.54
N VAL A 248 -0.51 6.64 -10.18
CA VAL A 248 -0.53 7.18 -8.80
C VAL A 248 -1.04 6.15 -7.80
N LEU A 249 -2.09 5.40 -8.13
CA LEU A 249 -2.64 4.37 -7.25
C LEU A 249 -1.69 3.18 -7.10
N LEU A 250 -1.10 2.71 -8.19
CA LEU A 250 -0.13 1.61 -8.16
C LEU A 250 1.10 1.98 -7.34
N GLY A 251 1.64 3.21 -7.53
CA GLY A 251 2.78 3.71 -6.77
C GLY A 251 2.53 3.89 -5.28
N ARG A 252 1.26 3.98 -4.85
CA ARG A 252 0.85 4.06 -3.43
C ARG A 252 0.30 2.75 -2.89
N SER A 253 0.18 1.72 -3.73
CA SER A 253 -0.35 0.42 -3.32
C SER A 253 0.73 -0.40 -2.63
N ARG A 254 0.31 -1.27 -1.71
CA ARG A 254 1.19 -2.28 -1.09
C ARG A 254 1.68 -3.33 -2.10
N LEU A 255 1.02 -3.43 -3.26
CA LEU A 255 1.38 -4.29 -4.39
C LEU A 255 2.51 -3.69 -5.25
N ARG A 256 3.27 -2.71 -4.72
CA ARG A 256 4.52 -2.19 -5.29
C ARG A 256 5.62 -3.26 -5.26
N SER A 257 5.36 -4.38 -5.92
CA SER A 257 6.33 -5.45 -6.11
C SER A 257 7.15 -5.17 -7.35
N HIS A 258 8.45 -5.46 -7.29
CA HIS A 258 9.34 -5.40 -8.44
C HIS A 258 8.78 -6.16 -9.65
N LYS A 259 8.08 -7.27 -9.40
CA LYS A 259 7.44 -8.12 -10.42
C LYS A 259 6.40 -7.41 -11.30
N VAL A 260 5.75 -6.35 -10.81
CA VAL A 260 4.75 -5.60 -11.58
C VAL A 260 5.34 -4.35 -12.22
N ILE A 261 6.30 -3.70 -11.54
CA ILE A 261 6.87 -2.44 -12.00
C ILE A 261 7.87 -2.66 -13.13
N GLU A 262 8.72 -3.67 -13.01
CA GLU A 262 9.80 -3.92 -13.96
C GLU A 262 9.29 -4.22 -15.38
N PRO A 263 8.23 -5.02 -15.61
CA PRO A 263 7.66 -5.18 -16.94
C PRO A 263 7.09 -3.88 -17.51
N VAL A 264 6.43 -3.07 -16.67
CA VAL A 264 5.82 -1.80 -17.09
C VAL A 264 6.90 -0.78 -17.44
N GLU A 265 7.95 -0.69 -16.63
CA GLU A 265 9.10 0.18 -16.88
C GLU A 265 9.86 -0.27 -18.12
N SER A 266 10.10 -1.57 -18.28
CA SER A 266 10.76 -2.16 -19.45
C SER A 266 10.00 -1.86 -20.74
N LEU A 267 8.67 -2.07 -20.77
CA LEU A 267 7.83 -1.70 -21.91
C LEU A 267 7.89 -0.20 -22.21
N THR A 268 7.83 0.63 -21.16
CA THR A 268 7.81 2.08 -21.32
C THR A 268 9.15 2.61 -21.83
N THR A 269 10.27 2.14 -21.28
CA THR A 269 11.62 2.61 -21.63
C THR A 269 12.12 2.04 -22.95
N THR A 270 11.79 0.78 -23.25
CA THR A 270 12.28 0.08 -24.46
C THR A 270 11.43 0.39 -25.70
N PHE A 271 10.13 0.58 -25.54
CA PHE A 271 9.21 0.72 -26.67
C PHE A 271 8.51 2.09 -26.73
N LEU A 272 7.76 2.46 -25.68
CA LEU A 272 6.89 3.64 -25.73
C LEU A 272 7.68 4.96 -25.80
N ALA A 273 8.72 5.12 -24.97
CA ALA A 273 9.51 6.34 -24.91
C ALA A 273 10.29 6.59 -26.23
N PRO A 274 11.01 5.60 -26.83
CA PRO A 274 11.68 5.80 -28.11
C PRO A 274 10.72 6.20 -29.23
N VAL A 275 9.55 5.55 -29.34
CA VAL A 275 8.55 5.88 -30.36
C VAL A 275 7.99 7.29 -30.14
N PHE A 276 7.69 7.68 -28.89
CA PHE A 276 7.23 9.03 -28.57
C PHE A 276 8.27 10.09 -28.95
N PHE A 277 9.53 9.91 -28.57
CA PHE A 277 10.58 10.89 -28.88
C PHE A 277 10.94 10.92 -30.37
N ALA A 278 10.89 9.78 -31.07
CA ALA A 278 11.08 9.72 -32.51
C ALA A 278 9.96 10.47 -33.26
N THR A 279 8.70 10.22 -32.92
CA THR A 279 7.54 10.88 -33.56
C THR A 279 7.51 12.38 -33.30
N ALA A 280 7.86 12.82 -32.09
CA ALA A 280 8.04 14.23 -31.80
C ALA A 280 9.21 14.85 -32.58
N GLY A 281 10.36 14.18 -32.61
CA GLY A 281 11.55 14.63 -33.32
C GLY A 281 11.33 14.76 -34.84
N LEU A 282 10.61 13.83 -35.45
CA LEU A 282 10.30 13.87 -36.89
C LEU A 282 9.43 15.06 -37.32
N ARG A 283 8.68 15.66 -36.39
CA ARG A 283 7.90 16.88 -36.65
C ARG A 283 8.73 18.16 -36.53
N VAL A 284 9.94 18.09 -35.99
CA VAL A 284 10.82 19.25 -35.85
C VAL A 284 11.47 19.57 -37.19
N ASP A 285 11.34 20.83 -37.61
CA ASP A 285 12.05 21.33 -38.78
C ASP A 285 13.30 22.08 -38.34
N LEU A 286 14.47 21.42 -38.47
CA LEU A 286 15.77 21.99 -38.13
C LEU A 286 16.24 23.05 -39.14
N GLY A 287 15.68 23.07 -40.35
CA GLY A 287 16.01 24.09 -41.36
C GLY A 287 15.65 25.50 -40.91
N LEU A 288 14.63 25.62 -40.06
CA LEU A 288 14.20 26.89 -39.47
C LEU A 288 15.24 27.50 -38.50
N LEU A 289 16.19 26.71 -37.98
CA LEU A 289 17.27 27.25 -37.14
C LEU A 289 18.33 28.02 -37.93
N GLY A 290 18.33 27.89 -39.27
CA GLY A 290 19.15 28.73 -40.14
C GLY A 290 18.68 30.19 -40.15
N ASP A 291 17.44 30.45 -39.70
CA ASP A 291 16.92 31.80 -39.52
C ASP A 291 17.46 32.41 -38.20
N PRO A 292 18.20 33.53 -38.26
CA PRO A 292 18.71 34.21 -37.07
C PRO A 292 17.61 34.59 -36.05
N GLU A 293 16.39 34.86 -36.50
CA GLU A 293 15.28 35.23 -35.62
C GLU A 293 14.81 34.04 -34.79
N VAL A 294 14.65 32.87 -35.42
CA VAL A 294 14.25 31.62 -34.75
C VAL A 294 15.33 31.17 -33.77
N LEU A 295 16.60 31.27 -34.16
CA LEU A 295 17.73 30.92 -33.29
C LEU A 295 17.82 31.85 -32.07
N LEU A 296 17.59 33.15 -32.26
CA LEU A 296 17.53 34.11 -31.15
C LEU A 296 16.41 33.76 -30.18
N TRP A 297 15.20 33.48 -30.67
CA TRP A 297 14.09 33.07 -29.83
C TRP A 297 14.35 31.74 -29.12
N ALA A 298 14.99 30.77 -29.78
CA ALA A 298 15.41 29.52 -29.15
C ALA A 298 16.33 29.77 -27.95
N GLY A 299 17.33 30.65 -28.12
CA GLY A 299 18.25 31.05 -27.05
C GLY A 299 17.55 31.78 -25.90
N ILE A 300 16.66 32.73 -26.21
CA ILE A 300 15.90 33.48 -25.20
C ILE A 300 15.01 32.54 -24.39
N VAL A 301 14.25 31.67 -25.05
CA VAL A 301 13.32 30.75 -24.38
C VAL A 301 14.08 29.75 -23.52
N LEU A 302 15.20 29.20 -24.03
CA LEU A 302 16.07 28.30 -23.26
C LEU A 302 16.69 28.99 -22.03
N ALA A 303 17.18 30.22 -22.18
CA ALA A 303 17.77 30.99 -21.10
C ALA A 303 16.72 31.37 -20.05
N ALA A 304 15.57 31.89 -20.46
CA ALA A 304 14.46 32.24 -19.56
C ALA A 304 13.96 31.01 -18.79
N ALA A 305 13.77 29.88 -19.49
CA ALA A 305 13.37 28.61 -18.89
C ALA A 305 14.36 28.13 -17.84
N SER A 306 15.65 28.11 -18.17
CA SER A 306 16.69 27.62 -17.26
C SER A 306 16.87 28.57 -16.08
N LEU A 307 17.02 29.88 -16.34
CA LEU A 307 17.29 30.86 -15.31
C LEU A 307 16.15 30.95 -14.28
N ALA A 308 14.89 30.94 -14.73
CA ALA A 308 13.74 30.98 -13.83
C ALA A 308 13.70 29.76 -12.89
N LYS A 309 14.04 28.57 -13.39
CA LYS A 309 14.07 27.35 -12.57
C LYS A 309 15.22 27.35 -11.57
N PHE A 310 16.43 27.70 -11.99
CA PHE A 310 17.58 27.77 -11.11
C PHE A 310 17.47 28.88 -10.07
N ALA A 311 17.03 30.08 -10.47
CA ALA A 311 16.85 31.19 -9.54
C ALA A 311 15.74 30.87 -8.52
N GLY A 312 14.61 30.32 -8.99
CA GLY A 312 13.51 29.89 -8.15
C GLY A 312 13.91 28.80 -7.16
N SER A 313 14.63 27.76 -7.61
CA SER A 313 15.07 26.67 -6.75
C SER A 313 16.10 27.13 -5.72
N LEU A 314 17.06 27.98 -6.09
CA LEU A 314 18.05 28.53 -5.18
C LEU A 314 17.42 29.47 -4.14
N ALA A 315 16.46 30.30 -4.55
CA ALA A 315 15.73 31.15 -3.63
C ALA A 315 14.90 30.32 -2.64
N ALA A 316 14.17 29.31 -3.14
CA ALA A 316 13.40 28.40 -2.30
C ALA A 316 14.28 27.60 -1.34
N ALA A 317 15.41 27.08 -1.81
CA ALA A 317 16.40 26.38 -0.99
C ALA A 317 16.91 27.26 0.16
N LYS A 318 17.25 28.53 -0.13
CA LYS A 318 17.66 29.48 0.91
C LYS A 318 16.56 29.75 1.94
N ILE A 319 15.31 29.89 1.50
CA ILE A 319 14.16 30.09 2.41
C ILE A 319 13.94 28.85 3.28
N ALA A 320 14.16 27.66 2.73
CA ALA A 320 14.03 26.38 3.41
C ALA A 320 15.27 25.97 4.24
N GLY A 321 16.33 26.79 4.26
CA GLY A 321 17.57 26.49 4.98
C GLY A 321 18.46 25.42 4.33
N LEU A 322 18.20 25.05 3.07
CA LEU A 322 18.97 24.05 2.34
C LEU A 322 20.28 24.64 1.79
N PRO A 323 21.36 23.84 1.72
CA PRO A 323 22.63 24.29 1.16
C PRO A 323 22.52 24.65 -0.33
N ASN A 324 23.36 25.57 -0.79
CA ASN A 324 23.35 26.06 -2.18
C ASN A 324 23.56 24.93 -3.21
N ARG A 325 24.27 23.85 -2.84
CA ARG A 325 24.46 22.67 -3.70
C ARG A 325 23.16 21.90 -3.91
N GLU A 326 22.34 21.74 -2.87
CA GLU A 326 21.00 21.15 -2.99
C GLU A 326 20.08 22.03 -3.83
N GLY A 327 20.07 23.34 -3.57
CA GLY A 327 19.30 24.28 -4.39
C GLY A 327 19.71 24.26 -5.87
N ALA A 328 20.99 24.07 -6.16
CA ALA A 328 21.51 23.91 -7.51
C ALA A 328 21.14 22.55 -8.13
N ALA A 329 21.24 21.45 -7.37
CA ALA A 329 20.83 20.12 -7.81
C ALA A 329 19.32 20.06 -8.10
N LEU A 330 18.49 20.65 -7.24
CA LEU A 330 17.06 20.84 -7.45
C LEU A 330 16.79 21.68 -8.71
N GLY A 331 17.54 22.76 -8.92
CA GLY A 331 17.44 23.59 -10.11
C GLY A 331 17.76 22.84 -11.39
N ILE A 332 18.83 22.04 -11.39
CA ILE A 332 19.21 21.15 -12.50
C ILE A 332 18.13 20.10 -12.76
N GLY A 333 17.64 19.45 -11.70
CA GLY A 333 16.59 18.43 -11.79
C GLY A 333 15.28 18.99 -12.34
N LEU A 334 14.87 20.19 -11.90
CA LEU A 334 13.68 20.90 -12.39
C LEU A 334 13.85 21.46 -13.81
N ASN A 335 15.07 21.49 -14.34
CA ASN A 335 15.37 21.87 -15.72
C ASN A 335 15.26 20.68 -16.69
N ALA A 336 15.34 19.44 -16.20
CA ALA A 336 14.97 18.27 -17.00
C ALA A 336 13.49 18.41 -17.39
N ARG A 337 13.21 18.59 -18.68
CA ARG A 337 11.85 18.85 -19.18
C ARG A 337 11.21 17.53 -19.59
N GLY A 338 9.97 17.35 -19.16
CA GLY A 338 9.25 16.10 -19.35
C GLY A 338 8.64 15.97 -20.75
N ALA A 339 8.31 14.74 -21.11
CA ALA A 339 7.49 14.39 -22.28
C ALA A 339 6.19 15.22 -22.38
N LEU A 340 5.62 15.65 -21.24
CA LEU A 340 4.40 16.44 -21.17
C LEU A 340 4.47 17.74 -21.98
N GLU A 341 5.61 18.41 -21.99
CA GLU A 341 5.77 19.66 -22.73
C GLU A 341 5.74 19.42 -24.24
N ILE A 342 6.46 18.40 -24.70
CA ILE A 342 6.48 17.99 -26.10
C ILE A 342 5.06 17.58 -26.53
N VAL A 343 4.31 16.91 -25.65
CA VAL A 343 2.88 16.61 -25.87
C VAL A 343 2.09 17.90 -26.06
N ILE A 344 2.21 18.87 -25.14
CA ILE A 344 1.49 20.16 -25.22
C ILE A 344 1.85 20.91 -26.50
N ALA A 345 3.14 20.96 -26.87
CA ALA A 345 3.61 21.61 -28.08
C ALA A 345 3.04 20.92 -29.34
N THR A 346 3.01 19.59 -29.35
CA THR A 346 2.48 18.80 -30.47
C THR A 346 0.98 19.01 -30.64
N VAL A 347 0.24 19.08 -29.52
CA VAL A 347 -1.19 19.41 -29.51
C VAL A 347 -1.41 20.86 -29.96
N GLY A 348 -0.61 21.80 -29.47
CA GLY A 348 -0.67 23.21 -29.84
C GLY A 348 -0.44 23.46 -31.33
N LEU A 349 0.55 22.77 -31.93
CA LEU A 349 0.79 22.79 -33.37
C LEU A 349 -0.41 22.20 -34.14
N SER A 350 -0.94 21.07 -33.67
CA SER A 350 -2.08 20.40 -34.33
C SER A 350 -3.38 21.21 -34.26
N LEU A 351 -3.55 22.01 -33.20
CA LEU A 351 -4.67 22.94 -33.04
C LEU A 351 -4.44 24.29 -33.77
N GLY A 352 -3.26 24.50 -34.37
CA GLY A 352 -2.88 25.76 -35.00
C GLY A 352 -2.60 26.91 -34.02
N VAL A 353 -2.53 26.62 -32.72
CA VAL A 353 -2.18 27.60 -31.68
C VAL A 353 -0.70 27.97 -31.75
N LEU A 354 0.15 26.99 -32.12
CA LEU A 354 1.58 27.19 -32.32
C LEU A 354 1.90 27.05 -33.81
N ASN A 355 2.82 27.87 -34.30
CA ASN A 355 3.41 27.68 -35.63
C ASN A 355 4.59 26.71 -35.58
N GLN A 356 5.06 26.28 -36.75
CA GLN A 356 6.16 25.33 -36.89
C GLN A 356 7.45 25.82 -36.21
N ALA A 357 7.76 27.13 -36.29
CA ALA A 357 8.95 27.72 -35.67
C ALA A 357 8.89 27.65 -34.13
N SER A 358 7.76 28.02 -33.53
CA SER A 358 7.55 27.92 -32.08
C SER A 358 7.57 26.47 -31.59
N TYR A 359 7.01 25.54 -32.38
CA TYR A 359 7.10 24.10 -32.09
C TYR A 359 8.55 23.62 -32.06
N THR A 360 9.32 23.94 -33.11
CA THR A 360 10.76 23.62 -33.20
C THR A 360 11.53 24.18 -32.00
N VAL A 361 11.32 25.45 -31.63
CA VAL A 361 11.98 26.09 -30.48
C VAL A 361 11.67 25.35 -29.17
N ILE A 362 10.40 25.03 -28.92
CA ILE A 362 9.95 24.36 -27.69
C ILE A 362 10.56 22.95 -27.57
N VAL A 363 10.49 22.15 -28.65
CA VAL A 363 11.03 20.79 -28.65
C VAL A 363 12.54 20.78 -28.47
N LEU A 364 13.26 21.68 -29.15
CA LEU A 364 14.72 21.77 -29.04
C LEU A 364 15.18 22.21 -27.66
N MET A 365 14.51 23.19 -27.06
CA MET A 365 14.79 23.56 -25.68
C MET A 365 14.54 22.36 -24.75
N ALA A 366 13.41 21.66 -24.89
CA ALA A 366 13.09 20.51 -24.02
C ALA A 366 14.13 19.39 -24.13
N LEU A 367 14.62 19.10 -25.35
CA LEU A 367 15.72 18.14 -25.58
C LEU A 367 17.04 18.65 -24.99
N ALA A 368 17.40 19.91 -25.24
CA ALA A 368 18.64 20.51 -24.77
C ALA A 368 18.72 20.53 -23.24
N THR A 369 17.66 20.94 -22.54
CA THR A 369 17.65 20.95 -21.08
C THR A 369 17.66 19.53 -20.49
N SER A 370 16.97 18.58 -21.13
CA SER A 370 16.96 17.18 -20.69
C SER A 370 18.30 16.48 -20.89
N MET A 371 19.01 16.76 -21.99
CA MET A 371 20.36 16.25 -22.21
C MET A 371 21.40 16.93 -21.31
N ALA A 372 21.21 18.21 -20.97
CA ALA A 372 22.10 18.94 -20.08
C ALA A 372 21.97 18.51 -18.61
N ALA A 373 20.78 18.08 -18.18
CA ALA A 373 20.52 17.78 -16.77
C ALA A 373 21.39 16.64 -16.19
N PRO A 374 21.49 15.42 -16.78
CA PRO A 374 22.31 14.35 -16.24
C PRO A 374 23.80 14.71 -16.02
N PRO A 375 24.53 15.28 -17.00
CA PRO A 375 25.94 15.63 -16.78
C PRO A 375 26.13 16.81 -15.81
N LEU A 376 25.21 17.78 -15.79
CA LEU A 376 25.26 18.88 -14.81
C LEU A 376 24.99 18.37 -13.40
N LEU A 377 24.01 17.47 -13.25
CA LEU A 377 23.66 16.89 -11.97
C LEU A 377 24.81 16.03 -11.45
N ARG A 378 25.42 15.18 -12.29
CA ARG A 378 26.63 14.42 -11.93
C ARG A 378 27.78 15.31 -11.47
N ARG A 379 27.98 16.48 -12.09
CA ARG A 379 29.02 17.44 -11.65
C ARG A 379 28.70 18.12 -10.33
N VAL A 380 27.44 18.44 -10.05
CA VAL A 380 27.06 19.10 -8.78
C VAL A 380 27.05 18.09 -7.63
N LEU A 381 26.65 16.85 -7.90
CA LEU A 381 26.60 15.77 -6.93
C LEU A 381 27.96 15.05 -6.76
N SER A 382 28.93 15.24 -7.65
CA SER A 382 30.22 14.54 -7.55
C SER A 382 30.93 14.89 -6.24
N GLY A 383 31.26 13.86 -5.45
CA GLY A 383 31.93 14.01 -4.16
C GLY A 383 31.05 14.66 -3.08
N TRP A 384 29.73 14.72 -3.28
CA TRP A 384 28.79 15.16 -2.25
C TRP A 384 28.18 13.93 -1.58
N ALA A 385 28.45 13.78 -0.28
CA ALA A 385 27.88 12.72 0.53
C ALA A 385 26.42 13.01 0.94
N GLY A 386 25.85 14.18 0.65
CA GLY A 386 24.56 14.58 1.23
C GLY A 386 24.76 15.40 2.51
N THR A 387 23.67 15.60 3.26
CA THR A 387 23.71 16.14 4.63
C THR A 387 24.02 15.03 5.62
N ASP A 388 24.43 15.39 6.84
CA ASP A 388 24.66 14.41 7.90
C ASP A 388 23.39 13.60 8.20
N GLU A 389 22.23 14.26 8.17
CA GLU A 389 20.91 13.61 8.31
C GLU A 389 20.62 12.61 7.18
N GLU A 390 20.95 12.97 5.93
CA GLU A 390 20.76 12.07 4.78
C GLU A 390 21.69 10.87 4.85
N GLN A 391 22.94 11.08 5.28
CA GLN A 391 23.89 10.00 5.50
C GLN A 391 23.43 9.06 6.62
N GLU A 392 22.91 9.61 7.72
CA GLU A 392 22.32 8.81 8.79
C GLU A 392 21.11 8.00 8.28
N ARG A 393 20.25 8.61 7.46
CA ARG A 393 19.11 7.92 6.85
C ARG A 393 19.57 6.78 5.94
N LEU A 394 20.53 7.02 5.05
CA LEU A 394 21.06 6.02 4.12
C LEU A 394 21.72 4.86 4.85
N LEU A 395 22.53 5.15 5.87
CA LEU A 395 23.13 4.12 6.73
C LEU A 395 22.05 3.30 7.44
N ARG A 396 20.98 3.94 7.93
CA ARG A 396 19.84 3.25 8.55
C ARG A 396 19.12 2.36 7.54
N GLU A 397 18.85 2.84 6.32
CA GLU A 397 18.23 2.06 5.25
C GLU A 397 19.09 0.86 4.84
N GLU A 398 20.40 1.04 4.68
CA GLU A 398 21.35 -0.04 4.37
C GLU A 398 21.41 -1.08 5.50
N THR A 399 21.41 -0.62 6.76
CA THR A 399 21.36 -1.50 7.93
C THR A 399 20.06 -2.31 7.97
N LEU A 400 18.91 -1.68 7.74
CA LEU A 400 17.60 -2.35 7.69
C LEU A 400 17.50 -3.33 6.51
N ALA A 401 18.12 -3.02 5.37
CA ALA A 401 18.15 -3.91 4.21
C ALA A 401 18.99 -5.17 4.45
N ALA A 402 20.07 -5.05 5.24
CA ALA A 402 20.93 -6.17 5.64
C ALA A 402 20.31 -7.08 6.73
N ASN A 403 19.36 -6.56 7.50
CA ASN A 403 18.69 -7.28 8.57
C ASN A 403 17.81 -8.44 8.05
N ILE A 404 17.72 -9.50 8.85
CA ILE A 404 16.89 -10.68 8.59
C ILE A 404 15.42 -10.40 8.94
N ILE A 405 15.16 -9.69 10.05
CA ILE A 405 13.80 -9.53 10.59
C ILE A 405 13.39 -8.08 10.85
N VAL A 406 14.29 -7.23 11.36
CA VAL A 406 13.99 -5.81 11.57
C VAL A 406 14.24 -5.04 10.28
N ARG A 407 13.25 -5.04 9.40
CA ARG A 407 13.31 -4.47 8.04
C ARG A 407 12.30 -3.33 7.88
N ASP A 408 12.33 -2.65 6.73
CA ASP A 408 11.44 -1.53 6.39
C ASP A 408 10.04 -1.97 5.91
N GLU A 409 9.83 -3.26 5.69
CA GLU A 409 8.55 -3.81 5.26
C GLU A 409 7.51 -3.84 6.39
N PRO A 410 6.20 -3.71 6.09
CA PRO A 410 5.15 -3.68 7.11
C PRO A 410 5.12 -4.92 7.99
N VAL A 411 4.70 -4.74 9.24
CA VAL A 411 4.55 -5.81 10.24
C VAL A 411 3.09 -6.21 10.36
N LEU A 412 2.81 -7.52 10.33
CA LEU A 412 1.48 -8.06 10.62
C LEU A 412 1.38 -8.47 12.09
N ILE A 413 0.34 -8.01 12.79
CA ILE A 413 0.02 -8.45 14.16
C ILE A 413 -1.34 -9.15 14.14
N PRO A 414 -1.36 -10.50 14.19
CA PRO A 414 -2.58 -11.25 14.44
C PRO A 414 -3.10 -10.95 15.84
N THR A 415 -4.35 -10.52 15.95
CA THR A 415 -4.91 -10.04 17.22
C THR A 415 -6.38 -10.42 17.40
N ARG A 416 -6.70 -10.82 18.64
CA ARG A 416 -8.07 -10.88 19.16
C ARG A 416 -8.31 -9.80 20.21
N GLY A 417 -7.39 -8.84 20.33
CA GLY A 417 -7.47 -7.75 21.31
C GLY A 417 -7.15 -8.16 22.76
N GLY A 418 -6.61 -9.37 22.95
CA GLY A 418 -6.16 -9.85 24.25
C GLY A 418 -4.83 -9.24 24.70
N MET A 419 -4.46 -9.48 25.96
CA MET A 419 -3.20 -9.03 26.55
C MET A 419 -1.95 -9.46 25.75
N ASN A 420 -1.97 -10.67 25.18
CA ASN A 420 -0.85 -11.18 24.37
C ASN A 420 -0.63 -10.33 23.12
N SER A 421 -1.71 -9.80 22.52
CA SER A 421 -1.62 -8.93 21.35
C SER A 421 -1.07 -7.55 21.70
N ILE A 422 -1.31 -7.06 22.92
CA ILE A 422 -0.69 -5.84 23.45
C ILE A 422 0.83 -6.03 23.57
N MET A 423 1.30 -7.20 24.05
CA MET A 423 2.73 -7.49 24.13
C MET A 423 3.39 -7.56 22.76
N ALA A 424 2.73 -8.16 21.77
CA ALA A 424 3.18 -8.15 20.39
C ALA A 424 3.29 -6.71 19.85
N ALA A 425 2.29 -5.86 20.10
CA ALA A 425 2.30 -4.46 19.70
C ALA A 425 3.43 -3.66 20.40
N GLN A 426 3.66 -3.88 21.70
CA GLN A 426 4.74 -3.24 22.44
C GLN A 426 6.12 -3.67 21.92
N LEU A 427 6.31 -4.96 21.63
CA LEU A 427 7.55 -5.43 21.04
C LEU A 427 7.79 -4.77 19.69
N VAL A 428 6.75 -4.68 18.86
CA VAL A 428 6.81 -4.01 17.55
C VAL A 428 7.13 -2.54 17.68
N ASP A 429 6.52 -1.85 18.66
CA ASP A 429 6.78 -0.44 18.92
C ASP A 429 8.23 -0.19 19.36
N LEU A 430 8.83 -1.11 20.13
CA LEU A 430 10.19 -0.97 20.64
C LEU A 430 11.27 -1.39 19.63
N ALA A 431 11.03 -2.44 18.84
CA ALA A 431 12.06 -3.05 18.00
C ALA A 431 12.06 -2.58 16.54
N TRP A 432 10.94 -2.10 16.00
CA TRP A 432 10.87 -1.63 14.60
C TRP A 432 10.88 -0.10 14.51
N PRO A 433 11.48 0.48 13.45
CA PRO A 433 11.46 1.92 13.19
C PRO A 433 10.02 2.47 13.10
N LYS A 434 9.78 3.69 13.57
CA LYS A 434 8.41 4.24 13.67
C LYS A 434 7.74 4.45 12.29
N GLU A 435 8.55 4.60 11.25
CA GLU A 435 8.13 4.77 9.85
C GLU A 435 7.49 3.50 9.27
N VAL A 436 7.84 2.33 9.80
CA VAL A 436 7.30 1.05 9.33
C VAL A 436 5.82 0.92 9.73
N GLY A 437 4.98 0.62 8.75
CA GLY A 437 3.54 0.45 8.98
C GLY A 437 3.20 -0.86 9.70
N VAL A 438 2.10 -0.86 10.46
CA VAL A 438 1.56 -2.06 11.13
C VAL A 438 0.18 -2.37 10.62
N THR A 439 -0.10 -3.64 10.36
CA THR A 439 -1.45 -4.12 10.16
C THR A 439 -1.91 -4.96 11.35
N LEU A 440 -3.02 -4.57 11.96
CA LEU A 440 -3.74 -5.37 12.95
C LEU A 440 -4.72 -6.28 12.22
N ALA A 441 -4.46 -7.58 12.22
CA ALA A 441 -5.32 -8.58 11.58
C ALA A 441 -6.23 -9.26 12.61
N THR A 442 -7.54 -9.10 12.45
CA THR A 442 -8.58 -9.68 13.31
C THR A 442 -9.36 -10.74 12.57
N VAL A 443 -9.66 -11.86 13.22
CA VAL A 443 -10.36 -13.01 12.64
C VAL A 443 -11.66 -13.32 13.39
N ASP A 444 -12.52 -12.30 13.53
CA ASP A 444 -13.82 -12.44 14.20
C ASP A 444 -14.91 -11.72 13.39
N ALA A 445 -15.92 -12.46 12.90
CA ALA A 445 -17.06 -12.00 12.13
C ALA A 445 -17.82 -10.78 12.72
N THR A 446 -17.66 -10.48 14.01
CA THR A 446 -18.30 -9.34 14.66
C THR A 446 -17.52 -8.03 14.53
N GLY A 447 -16.24 -8.07 14.17
CA GLY A 447 -15.35 -6.90 14.07
C GLY A 447 -15.09 -6.18 15.40
N ASP A 448 -15.54 -6.75 16.52
CA ASP A 448 -15.51 -6.13 17.85
C ASP A 448 -14.51 -6.86 18.76
N ALA A 449 -13.26 -6.96 18.28
CA ALA A 449 -12.17 -7.46 19.13
C ALA A 449 -11.99 -6.47 20.31
N PRO A 450 -12.18 -6.90 21.57
CA PRO A 450 -12.08 -6.02 22.71
C PRO A 450 -10.68 -5.40 22.75
N ASN A 451 -10.57 -4.07 22.95
CA ASN A 451 -9.28 -3.36 23.11
C ASN A 451 -8.42 -3.13 21.86
N LEU A 452 -8.95 -3.17 20.63
CA LEU A 452 -8.18 -2.71 19.45
C LEU A 452 -7.64 -1.28 19.62
N ARG A 453 -8.40 -0.41 20.28
CA ARG A 453 -7.95 0.96 20.61
C ARG A 453 -6.68 0.97 21.46
N VAL A 454 -6.53 0.02 22.38
CA VAL A 454 -5.34 -0.06 23.24
C VAL A 454 -4.10 -0.43 22.41
N LEU A 455 -4.26 -1.32 21.42
CA LEU A 455 -3.15 -1.63 20.50
C LEU A 455 -2.77 -0.43 19.64
N GLU A 456 -3.76 0.33 19.17
CA GLU A 456 -3.53 1.58 18.44
C GLU A 456 -2.86 2.65 19.29
N ASP A 457 -3.26 2.77 20.57
CA ASP A 457 -2.64 3.69 21.52
C ASP A 457 -1.17 3.31 21.77
N VAL A 458 -0.85 2.01 21.84
CA VAL A 458 0.55 1.54 21.89
C VAL A 458 1.32 1.94 20.63
N LEU A 459 0.67 1.86 19.46
CA LEU A 459 1.29 2.11 18.14
C LEU A 459 1.04 3.53 17.60
N HIS A 460 0.64 4.48 18.45
CA HIS A 460 0.12 5.79 18.05
C HIS A 460 1.08 6.67 17.23
N LEU A 461 2.39 6.39 17.29
CA LEU A 461 3.42 7.12 16.52
C LEU A 461 3.58 6.59 15.09
N ARG A 462 2.77 5.61 14.66
CA ARG A 462 2.98 4.84 13.44
C ARG A 462 1.69 4.74 12.63
N SER A 463 1.82 4.41 11.34
CA SER A 463 0.67 4.09 10.49
C SER A 463 0.11 2.72 10.88
N VAL A 464 -1.12 2.69 11.40
CA VAL A 464 -1.82 1.45 11.78
C VAL A 464 -3.01 1.23 10.86
N GLU A 465 -3.04 0.08 10.19
CA GLU A 465 -4.14 -0.36 9.34
C GLU A 465 -4.85 -1.55 9.99
N ARG A 466 -6.18 -1.62 9.85
CA ARG A 466 -6.99 -2.74 10.35
C ARG A 466 -7.40 -3.64 9.19
N ARG A 467 -7.23 -4.94 9.35
CA ARG A 467 -7.70 -5.96 8.41
C ARG A 467 -8.60 -6.95 9.14
N LEU A 468 -9.82 -7.09 8.61
CA LEU A 468 -10.73 -8.14 9.01
C LEU A 468 -10.52 -9.29 8.03
N LEU A 469 -10.07 -10.44 8.54
CA LEU A 469 -9.93 -11.66 7.77
C LEU A 469 -11.22 -12.48 7.87
N GLY A 470 -11.54 -13.21 6.80
CA GLY A 470 -12.76 -14.02 6.71
C GLY A 470 -12.82 -15.16 7.73
N ASP A 471 -13.99 -15.82 7.81
CA ASP A 471 -14.27 -16.95 8.72
C ASP A 471 -13.63 -18.28 8.26
N ASP A 472 -12.83 -18.27 7.18
CA ASP A 472 -12.02 -19.42 6.76
C ASP A 472 -10.95 -19.77 7.82
N ASP A 473 -10.21 -20.85 7.62
CA ASP A 473 -9.11 -21.22 8.51
C ASP A 473 -8.24 -19.98 8.82
N VAL A 474 -8.21 -19.60 10.11
CA VAL A 474 -7.57 -18.39 10.62
C VAL A 474 -6.13 -18.28 10.12
N VAL A 475 -5.43 -19.42 10.06
CA VAL A 475 -4.03 -19.49 9.68
C VAL A 475 -3.88 -19.35 8.17
N ASP A 476 -4.79 -19.93 7.38
CA ASP A 476 -4.81 -19.77 5.92
C ASP A 476 -4.94 -18.30 5.53
N ALA A 477 -5.94 -17.62 6.09
CA ALA A 477 -6.18 -16.20 5.82
C ALA A 477 -4.99 -15.32 6.25
N LEU A 478 -4.35 -15.63 7.39
CA LEU A 478 -3.14 -14.93 7.83
C LEU A 478 -1.96 -15.18 6.89
N VAL A 479 -1.77 -16.42 6.44
CA VAL A 479 -0.69 -16.79 5.52
C VAL A 479 -0.88 -16.16 4.14
N GLU A 480 -2.11 -16.08 3.64
CA GLU A 480 -2.44 -15.36 2.42
C GLU A 480 -2.18 -13.86 2.52
N GLU A 481 -2.61 -13.22 3.62
CA GLU A 481 -2.33 -11.81 3.86
C GLU A 481 -0.82 -11.56 3.95
N LEU A 482 -0.04 -12.43 4.59
CA LEU A 482 1.43 -12.32 4.66
C LEU A 482 2.11 -12.33 3.29
N ARG A 483 1.51 -12.96 2.26
CA ARG A 483 2.03 -12.94 0.88
C ARG A 483 1.89 -11.57 0.20
N LEU A 484 1.13 -10.64 0.77
CA LEU A 484 0.89 -9.30 0.22
C LEU A 484 2.03 -8.29 0.50
N GLY A 485 3.22 -8.77 0.88
CA GLY A 485 4.42 -7.93 1.03
C GLY A 485 4.75 -7.52 2.47
N TYR A 486 4.40 -8.35 3.45
CA TYR A 486 4.82 -8.16 4.84
C TYR A 486 6.26 -8.65 5.06
N GLY A 487 7.02 -8.00 5.94
CA GLY A 487 8.37 -8.44 6.28
C GLY A 487 8.40 -9.54 7.35
N THR A 488 7.42 -9.52 8.25
CA THR A 488 7.34 -10.40 9.43
C THR A 488 5.95 -10.40 10.05
N ALA A 489 5.64 -11.46 10.80
CA ALA A 489 4.46 -11.52 11.67
C ALA A 489 4.89 -11.51 13.13
N VAL A 490 4.24 -10.72 13.98
CA VAL A 490 4.47 -10.73 15.43
C VAL A 490 3.19 -11.15 16.14
N ILE A 491 3.23 -12.31 16.80
CA ILE A 491 2.09 -12.90 17.48
C ILE A 491 2.39 -13.14 18.96
N GLY A 492 1.47 -12.70 19.81
CA GLY A 492 1.50 -13.04 21.22
C GLY A 492 0.89 -14.42 21.46
N THR A 493 1.51 -15.20 22.33
CA THR A 493 1.02 -16.52 22.74
C THR A 493 0.85 -16.61 24.25
N SER A 494 -0.16 -17.36 24.68
CA SER A 494 -0.23 -17.92 26.03
C SER A 494 0.29 -19.36 26.00
N SER A 495 0.79 -19.86 27.14
CA SER A 495 0.93 -21.30 27.32
C SER A 495 -0.47 -21.91 27.36
N PRO A 496 -0.82 -22.85 26.47
CA PRO A 496 -2.06 -23.61 26.61
C PRO A 496 -1.98 -24.58 27.81
N ASP A 497 -3.13 -24.95 28.36
CA ASP A 497 -3.22 -26.05 29.32
C ASP A 497 -2.68 -27.35 28.69
N GLY A 498 -1.78 -28.06 29.40
CA GLY A 498 -1.23 -29.35 28.98
C GLY A 498 0.20 -29.30 28.44
N ASP A 499 0.50 -30.17 27.46
CA ASP A 499 1.88 -30.42 26.99
C ASP A 499 2.39 -29.44 25.94
N ARG A 500 1.56 -28.52 25.43
CA ARG A 500 1.95 -27.59 24.36
C ARG A 500 2.63 -26.34 24.89
N VAL A 501 3.62 -25.86 24.14
CA VAL A 501 4.45 -24.72 24.54
C VAL A 501 3.92 -23.40 23.96
N LEU A 502 3.30 -23.46 22.77
CA LEU A 502 2.70 -22.33 22.06
C LEU A 502 1.21 -22.58 21.84
N SER A 503 0.45 -21.51 21.57
CA SER A 503 -0.93 -21.63 21.11
C SER A 503 -1.00 -22.28 19.72
N PRO A 504 -2.07 -23.02 19.39
CA PRO A 504 -2.19 -23.69 18.09
C PRO A 504 -1.99 -22.75 16.89
N ILE A 505 -2.54 -21.53 16.96
CA ILE A 505 -2.42 -20.54 15.90
C ILE A 505 -0.98 -20.03 15.76
N ALA A 506 -0.29 -19.76 16.87
CA ALA A 506 1.11 -19.32 16.81
C ALA A 506 2.03 -20.42 16.27
N GLU A 507 1.78 -21.68 16.66
CA GLU A 507 2.52 -22.86 16.19
C GLU A 507 2.33 -23.05 14.68
N GLU A 508 1.09 -23.07 14.23
CA GLU A 508 0.75 -23.32 12.82
C GLU A 508 1.14 -22.14 11.92
N LEU A 509 0.96 -20.89 12.38
CA LEU A 509 1.42 -19.71 11.65
C LEU A 509 2.95 -19.73 11.48
N ALA A 510 3.70 -20.05 12.54
CA ALA A 510 5.16 -20.16 12.45
C ALA A 510 5.61 -21.33 11.57
N LEU A 511 4.82 -22.39 11.46
CA LEU A 511 5.08 -23.51 10.56
C LEU A 511 4.81 -23.14 9.08
N ARG A 512 3.73 -22.41 8.79
CA ARG A 512 3.24 -22.20 7.42
C ARG A 512 3.60 -20.85 6.81
N SER A 513 4.02 -19.88 7.63
CA SER A 513 4.35 -18.52 7.18
C SER A 513 5.47 -18.50 6.13
N PRO A 514 5.33 -17.67 5.07
CA PRO A 514 6.39 -17.45 4.08
C PRO A 514 7.49 -16.51 4.60
N VAL A 515 7.26 -15.84 5.73
CA VAL A 515 8.16 -14.85 6.34
C VAL A 515 8.49 -15.24 7.78
N PRO A 516 9.55 -14.69 8.39
CA PRO A 516 9.84 -14.91 9.80
C PRO A 516 8.64 -14.58 10.71
N VAL A 517 8.46 -15.39 11.75
CA VAL A 517 7.39 -15.18 12.75
C VAL A 517 8.04 -14.97 14.11
N THR A 518 7.72 -13.85 14.73
CA THR A 518 8.13 -13.53 16.10
C THR A 518 7.01 -13.92 17.05
N VAL A 519 7.29 -14.88 17.93
CA VAL A 519 6.33 -15.36 18.92
C VAL A 519 6.70 -14.78 20.28
N VAL A 520 5.76 -14.10 20.92
CA VAL A 520 5.95 -13.43 22.21
C VAL A 520 5.19 -14.18 23.29
N ARG A 521 5.89 -14.81 24.22
CA ARG A 521 5.33 -15.50 25.39
C ARG A 521 5.62 -14.72 26.65
N ARG A 522 4.56 -14.33 27.37
CA ARG A 522 4.67 -13.63 28.66
C ARG A 522 5.41 -14.46 29.71
N GLY A 523 6.12 -13.77 30.62
CA GLY A 523 6.71 -14.38 31.81
C GLY A 523 5.68 -15.06 32.71
N LEU A 524 6.05 -16.21 33.28
CA LEU A 524 5.15 -17.08 34.06
C LEU A 524 4.71 -16.46 35.39
N ASP A 525 5.55 -15.62 36.00
CA ASP A 525 5.32 -15.07 37.35
C ASP A 525 4.75 -13.63 37.33
N VAL A 526 4.51 -13.06 36.15
CA VAL A 526 4.07 -11.66 36.02
C VAL A 526 2.55 -11.58 36.19
N THR A 527 2.08 -11.34 37.41
CA THR A 527 0.64 -11.17 37.75
C THR A 527 0.12 -9.73 37.64
N SER A 528 1.00 -8.74 37.48
CA SER A 528 0.67 -7.30 37.41
C SER A 528 0.75 -6.73 35.98
N ARG A 529 0.39 -5.45 35.80
CA ARG A 529 0.49 -4.71 34.52
C ARG A 529 1.89 -4.89 33.93
N LEU A 530 1.97 -5.10 32.62
CA LEU A 530 3.25 -5.20 31.89
C LEU A 530 4.15 -4.01 32.26
N PRO A 531 5.45 -4.22 32.51
CA PRO A 531 6.36 -3.11 32.78
C PRO A 531 6.38 -2.15 31.58
N PRO A 532 6.47 -0.83 31.81
CA PRO A 532 6.42 0.18 30.74
C PRO A 532 7.61 0.09 29.77
N ALA A 533 8.69 -0.59 30.17
CA ALA A 533 9.89 -0.86 29.39
C ALA A 533 10.59 -2.10 29.94
N TYR A 534 11.40 -2.78 29.11
CA TYR A 534 12.27 -3.87 29.55
C TYR A 534 13.55 -3.31 30.18
N GLY A 535 13.92 -3.79 31.36
CA GLY A 535 15.12 -3.36 32.07
C GLY A 535 16.39 -4.03 31.53
N ARG A 536 16.33 -5.35 31.29
CA ARG A 536 17.47 -6.16 30.87
C ARG A 536 17.04 -7.24 29.88
N VAL A 537 17.71 -7.29 28.73
CA VAL A 537 17.45 -8.29 27.69
C VAL A 537 18.60 -9.28 27.60
N LEU A 538 18.33 -10.58 27.70
CA LEU A 538 19.32 -11.63 27.50
C LEU A 538 19.16 -12.26 26.12
N ILE A 539 20.26 -12.32 25.38
CA ILE A 539 20.29 -12.79 23.99
C ILE A 539 21.37 -13.87 23.85
N PRO A 540 21.00 -15.15 23.68
CA PRO A 540 21.96 -16.21 23.41
C PRO A 540 22.54 -16.10 22.00
N VAL A 541 23.86 -16.12 21.92
CA VAL A 541 24.66 -15.97 20.71
C VAL A 541 25.22 -17.33 20.30
N THR A 542 24.83 -17.81 19.12
CA THR A 542 25.32 -19.09 18.57
C THR A 542 25.90 -18.95 17.15
N GLY A 543 25.96 -17.73 16.62
CA GLY A 543 26.43 -17.46 15.24
C GLY A 543 25.47 -17.92 14.13
N THR A 544 24.36 -18.58 14.48
CA THR A 544 23.35 -19.03 13.49
C THR A 544 22.51 -17.87 12.95
N PRO A 545 21.95 -17.95 11.73
CA PRO A 545 21.06 -16.91 11.19
C PRO A 545 19.88 -16.57 12.10
N SER A 546 19.28 -17.57 12.75
CA SER A 546 18.20 -17.35 13.73
C SER A 546 18.70 -16.62 14.97
N SER A 547 19.92 -16.90 15.44
CA SER A 547 20.54 -16.15 16.55
C SER A 547 20.89 -14.72 16.17
N ILE A 548 21.25 -14.46 14.91
CA ILE A 548 21.43 -13.09 14.39
C ILE A 548 20.09 -12.36 14.36
N ALA A 549 19.01 -12.99 13.87
CA ALA A 549 17.68 -12.38 13.87
C ALA A 549 17.17 -12.07 15.30
N ALA A 550 17.49 -12.91 16.27
CA ALA A 550 17.22 -12.63 17.69
C ALA A 550 18.04 -11.45 18.23
N GLN A 551 19.31 -11.32 17.81
CA GLN A 551 20.14 -10.16 18.13
C GLN A 551 19.57 -8.88 17.53
N GLU A 552 19.10 -8.88 16.28
CA GLU A 552 18.49 -7.70 15.64
C GLU A 552 17.34 -7.14 16.48
N VAL A 553 16.40 -8.01 16.90
CA VAL A 553 15.26 -7.58 17.73
C VAL A 553 15.73 -7.06 19.09
N GLY A 554 16.62 -7.77 19.77
CA GLY A 554 17.05 -7.38 21.12
C GLY A 554 17.94 -6.15 21.17
N LEU A 555 18.84 -6.01 20.20
CA LEU A 555 19.70 -4.85 20.07
C LEU A 555 18.92 -3.61 19.61
N ALA A 556 17.90 -3.77 18.76
CA ALA A 556 17.00 -2.66 18.42
C ALA A 556 16.26 -2.12 19.65
N ILE A 557 15.73 -3.01 20.52
CA ILE A 557 15.11 -2.61 21.79
C ILE A 557 16.13 -1.90 22.69
N SER A 558 17.34 -2.47 22.83
CA SER A 558 18.42 -1.88 23.61
C SER A 558 18.83 -0.49 23.12
N GLY A 559 18.94 -0.29 21.81
CA GLY A 559 19.24 1.01 21.21
C GLY A 559 18.10 2.02 21.36
N ALA A 560 16.84 1.59 21.27
CA ALA A 560 15.69 2.50 21.29
C ALA A 560 15.36 3.05 22.69
N ILE A 561 15.39 2.22 23.72
CA ILE A 561 15.01 2.60 25.10
C ILE A 561 16.15 2.49 26.11
N GLY A 562 17.36 2.15 25.65
CA GLY A 562 18.53 2.04 26.50
C GLY A 562 18.56 0.80 27.37
N THR A 563 17.74 -0.23 27.12
CA THR A 563 17.78 -1.52 27.85
C THR A 563 19.19 -2.11 27.82
N GLU A 564 19.66 -2.68 28.94
CA GLU A 564 20.96 -3.37 28.96
C GLU A 564 20.84 -4.75 28.32
N ALA A 565 21.64 -5.01 27.27
CA ALA A 565 21.66 -6.28 26.55
C ALA A 565 22.78 -7.19 27.09
N ILE A 566 22.41 -8.37 27.58
CA ILE A 566 23.34 -9.42 28.00
C ILE A 566 23.47 -10.40 26.84
N LEU A 567 24.55 -10.28 26.08
CA LEU A 567 24.92 -11.19 25.01
C LEU A 567 25.62 -12.40 25.62
N THR A 568 25.10 -13.61 25.42
CA THR A 568 25.67 -14.78 26.09
C THR A 568 25.92 -15.99 25.21
N HIS A 569 27.00 -16.72 25.51
CA HIS A 569 27.29 -18.02 24.93
C HIS A 569 27.38 -19.06 26.05
N VAL A 570 26.72 -20.21 25.87
CA VAL A 570 26.80 -21.33 26.81
C VAL A 570 27.70 -22.40 26.23
N VAL A 571 28.80 -22.68 26.91
CA VAL A 571 29.69 -23.79 26.60
C VAL A 571 29.17 -25.03 27.32
N HIS A 572 28.99 -26.12 26.59
CA HIS A 572 28.58 -27.38 27.18
C HIS A 572 29.77 -28.02 27.88
N HIS A 573 29.63 -28.34 29.17
CA HIS A 573 30.61 -29.14 29.88
C HIS A 573 30.08 -30.57 29.94
N ASP A 574 30.76 -31.50 29.26
CA ASP A 574 30.54 -32.92 29.49
C ASP A 574 30.92 -33.20 30.93
N GLY A 575 29.93 -33.50 31.79
CA GLY A 575 30.18 -33.86 33.17
C GLY A 575 31.25 -34.95 33.21
N GLY A 576 32.33 -34.71 33.96
CA GLY A 576 33.46 -35.62 34.02
C GLY A 576 33.06 -37.00 34.52
N GLU A 577 32.79 -37.92 33.59
CA GLU A 577 33.04 -39.33 33.80
C GLU A 577 34.54 -39.57 33.53
N GLU A 578 35.23 -40.18 34.49
CA GLU A 578 36.58 -40.70 34.28
C GLU A 578 36.58 -41.55 33.00
N PRO A 579 37.54 -41.36 32.08
CA PRO A 579 37.56 -42.12 30.84
C PRO A 579 37.63 -43.61 31.16
N ASP A 580 36.64 -44.36 30.68
CA ASP A 580 36.67 -45.82 30.69
C ASP A 580 38.02 -46.29 30.10
N ASP A 581 38.71 -47.17 30.82
CA ASP A 581 40.14 -47.50 30.64
C ASP A 581 40.44 -48.06 29.22
N ASP A 582 39.40 -48.44 28.49
CA ASP A 582 39.44 -48.94 27.11
C ASP A 582 39.47 -47.82 26.03
N ALA A 583 38.92 -46.64 26.31
CA ALA A 583 39.03 -45.47 25.43
C ALA A 583 40.45 -44.90 25.42
N THR A 584 41.12 -44.95 26.58
CA THR A 584 42.52 -44.55 26.79
C THR A 584 43.51 -45.48 26.07
N ARG A 585 43.13 -46.73 25.79
CA ARG A 585 43.94 -47.66 24.99
C ARG A 585 43.86 -47.42 23.49
N ARG A 586 42.72 -46.96 22.97
CA ARG A 586 42.56 -46.68 21.52
C ARG A 586 43.28 -45.41 21.09
N THR A 587 43.29 -44.36 21.92
CA THR A 587 43.97 -43.09 21.63
C THR A 587 45.49 -43.17 21.76
N ARG A 588 46.04 -44.09 22.56
CA ARG A 588 47.51 -44.33 22.63
C ARG A 588 48.12 -44.87 21.34
N ARG A 589 47.32 -45.42 20.41
CA ARG A 589 47.84 -45.93 19.13
C ARG A 589 48.07 -44.81 18.10
N TRP A 590 47.45 -43.64 18.29
CA TRP A 590 47.58 -42.46 17.42
C TRP A 590 47.78 -41.21 18.27
N GLY A 591 49.02 -41.01 18.77
CA GLY A 591 49.59 -39.72 19.15
C GLY A 591 48.96 -38.92 20.31
N GLY A 592 49.61 -38.98 21.49
CA GLY A 592 49.75 -37.86 22.42
C GLY A 592 48.64 -37.64 23.48
N PRO A 593 48.98 -37.41 24.78
CA PRO A 593 48.03 -37.09 25.86
C PRO A 593 47.31 -35.73 25.75
N ASP A 594 47.68 -34.88 24.78
CA ASP A 594 47.30 -33.46 24.71
C ASP A 594 45.98 -33.16 23.95
N VAL A 595 45.27 -34.18 23.46
CA VAL A 595 44.13 -33.95 22.55
C VAL A 595 42.83 -33.61 23.32
N LEU A 596 42.65 -34.08 24.56
CA LEU A 596 41.42 -33.84 25.33
C LEU A 596 41.37 -32.42 25.94
N HIS A 597 42.50 -31.86 26.39
CA HIS A 597 42.53 -30.49 26.94
C HIS A 597 42.40 -29.39 25.87
N ARG A 598 42.77 -29.64 24.61
CA ARG A 598 42.61 -28.65 23.52
C ARG A 598 41.17 -28.43 23.06
N GLY A 599 40.29 -29.42 23.24
CA GLY A 599 38.89 -29.35 22.77
C GLY A 599 38.05 -28.30 23.53
N GLY A 600 38.16 -28.29 24.87
CA GLY A 600 37.44 -27.34 25.73
C GLY A 600 37.85 -25.87 25.50
N ASP A 601 39.16 -25.62 25.41
CA ASP A 601 39.70 -24.28 25.13
C ASP A 601 39.28 -23.77 23.74
N SER A 602 39.26 -24.64 22.72
CA SER A 602 38.84 -24.25 21.38
C SER A 602 37.37 -23.83 21.28
N THR A 603 36.48 -24.49 22.03
CA THR A 603 35.05 -24.17 22.06
C THR A 603 34.81 -22.84 22.75
N ARG A 604 35.53 -22.57 23.85
CA ARG A 604 35.46 -21.30 24.58
C ARG A 604 36.00 -20.14 23.73
N ILE A 605 37.09 -20.36 22.99
CA ILE A 605 37.64 -19.36 22.06
C ILE A 605 36.64 -19.02 20.95
N ALA A 606 36.02 -20.03 20.32
CA ALA A 606 35.00 -19.80 19.30
C ALA A 606 33.78 -19.06 19.85
N GLY A 607 33.32 -19.43 21.06
CA GLY A 607 32.25 -18.74 21.76
C GLY A 607 32.58 -17.27 22.04
N GLN A 608 33.83 -16.97 22.43
CA GLN A 608 34.29 -15.60 22.63
C GLN A 608 34.29 -14.78 21.34
N GLN A 609 34.77 -15.35 20.22
CA GLN A 609 34.72 -14.67 18.92
C GLN A 609 33.29 -14.32 18.50
N MET A 610 32.34 -15.24 18.70
CA MET A 610 30.93 -14.97 18.41
C MET A 610 30.37 -13.83 19.28
N LEU A 611 30.78 -13.74 20.54
CA LEU A 611 30.39 -12.67 21.45
C LEU A 611 31.02 -11.33 21.05
N ASP A 612 32.27 -11.33 20.62
CA ASP A 612 32.96 -10.13 20.13
C ASP A 612 32.26 -9.57 18.87
N ASP A 613 31.88 -10.45 17.94
CA ASP A 613 31.08 -10.07 16.77
C ASP A 613 29.70 -9.51 17.14
N ALA A 614 29.04 -10.12 18.13
CA ALA A 614 27.75 -9.65 18.62
C ALA A 614 27.85 -8.31 19.35
N ALA A 615 28.93 -8.08 20.11
CA ALA A 615 29.22 -6.80 20.75
C ALA A 615 29.53 -5.70 19.73
N ALA A 616 30.23 -6.04 18.64
CA ALA A 616 30.45 -5.12 17.53
C ALA A 616 29.12 -4.71 16.88
N ARG A 617 28.20 -5.66 16.62
CA ARG A 617 26.84 -5.35 16.15
C ARG A 617 26.09 -4.44 17.12
N ALA A 618 26.16 -4.70 18.42
CA ALA A 618 25.53 -3.84 19.43
C ALA A 618 26.05 -2.39 19.36
N ALA A 619 27.36 -2.20 19.19
CA ALA A 619 27.96 -0.88 19.05
C ALA A 619 27.45 -0.12 17.80
N THR A 620 27.24 -0.81 16.67
CA THR A 620 26.74 -0.16 15.44
C THR A 620 25.34 0.43 15.58
N VAL A 621 24.49 -0.15 16.44
CA VAL A 621 23.12 0.33 16.70
C VAL A 621 23.00 1.13 18.00
N GLY A 622 24.12 1.50 18.63
CA GLY A 622 24.15 2.27 19.87
C GLY A 622 23.59 1.53 21.09
N ALA A 623 23.51 0.20 21.04
CA ALA A 623 22.99 -0.63 22.12
C ALA A 623 24.01 -0.80 23.25
N ARG A 624 23.54 -0.75 24.52
CA ARG A 624 24.38 -1.04 25.69
C ARG A 624 24.45 -2.54 25.91
N ALA A 625 25.53 -3.17 25.44
CA ALA A 625 25.72 -4.60 25.57
C ALA A 625 26.86 -4.99 26.51
N ILE A 626 26.64 -6.04 27.30
CA ILE A 626 27.68 -6.78 28.04
C ILE A 626 27.71 -8.22 27.54
N THR A 627 28.90 -8.82 27.54
CA THR A 627 29.10 -10.20 27.10
C THR A 627 29.30 -11.13 28.31
N ALA A 628 28.63 -12.27 28.32
CA ALA A 628 28.76 -13.29 29.37
C ALA A 628 28.93 -14.69 28.77
N ILE A 629 29.98 -15.41 29.17
CA ILE A 629 30.17 -16.81 28.81
C ILE A 629 29.98 -17.68 30.05
N THR A 630 29.18 -18.74 29.96
CA THR A 630 28.92 -19.65 31.08
C THR A 630 29.09 -21.10 30.66
N ASP A 631 29.58 -21.93 31.58
CA ASP A 631 29.71 -23.37 31.41
C ASP A 631 28.51 -24.04 32.08
N ALA A 632 27.79 -24.92 31.36
CA ALA A 632 26.61 -25.59 31.92
C ALA A 632 26.36 -26.99 31.33
N GLU A 633 25.64 -27.81 32.11
CA GLU A 633 25.15 -29.15 31.69
C GLU A 633 24.18 -29.11 30.51
N SER A 634 23.64 -27.95 30.16
CA SER A 634 22.91 -27.75 28.90
C SER A 634 22.78 -26.27 28.60
N THR A 635 22.66 -25.93 27.32
CA THR A 635 22.43 -24.53 26.88
C THR A 635 21.23 -23.89 27.59
N ALA A 636 20.13 -24.63 27.74
CA ALA A 636 18.95 -24.12 28.45
C ALA A 636 19.21 -23.88 29.95
N ALA A 637 19.95 -24.77 30.62
CA ALA A 637 20.29 -24.58 32.03
C ALA A 637 21.18 -23.35 32.24
N GLY A 638 22.21 -23.18 31.40
CA GLY A 638 23.09 -22.00 31.45
C GLY A 638 22.34 -20.70 31.19
N ILE A 639 21.43 -20.68 30.22
CA ILE A 639 20.58 -19.50 29.96
C ILE A 639 19.68 -19.19 31.17
N LEU A 640 19.00 -20.19 31.75
CA LEU A 640 18.14 -19.98 32.92
C LEU A 640 18.93 -19.45 34.13
N GLN A 641 20.13 -19.97 34.36
CA GLN A 641 21.02 -19.49 35.41
C GLN A 641 21.40 -18.02 35.21
N LEU A 642 21.71 -17.61 33.97
CA LEU A 642 22.04 -16.22 33.66
C LEU A 642 20.83 -15.28 33.75
N VAL A 643 19.63 -15.76 33.41
CA VAL A 643 18.38 -15.00 33.60
C VAL A 643 18.19 -14.64 35.07
N GLU A 644 18.40 -15.61 35.97
CA GLU A 644 18.34 -15.39 37.42
C GLU A 644 19.48 -14.48 37.90
N LEU A 645 20.73 -14.77 37.48
CA LEU A 645 21.92 -14.02 37.91
C LEU A 645 21.85 -12.53 37.55
N HIS A 646 21.36 -12.21 36.36
CA HIS A 646 21.27 -10.85 35.86
C HIS A 646 19.90 -10.21 36.07
N GLU A 647 18.95 -10.90 36.72
CA GLU A 647 17.57 -10.42 36.93
C GLU A 647 16.92 -9.96 35.61
N THR A 648 17.04 -10.78 34.57
CA THR A 648 16.59 -10.45 33.22
C THR A 648 15.06 -10.54 33.11
N ASP A 649 14.41 -9.54 32.51
CA ASP A 649 12.96 -9.51 32.30
C ASP A 649 12.51 -9.85 30.86
N LEU A 650 13.45 -9.87 29.91
CA LEU A 650 13.25 -10.28 28.52
C LEU A 650 14.34 -11.24 28.03
N VAL A 651 13.96 -12.37 27.46
CA VAL A 651 14.87 -13.32 26.79
C VAL A 651 14.48 -13.43 25.34
N ILE A 652 15.44 -13.22 24.42
CA ILE A 652 15.19 -13.31 22.98
C ILE A 652 16.04 -14.41 22.40
N VAL A 653 15.38 -15.40 21.78
CA VAL A 653 16.05 -16.57 21.19
C VAL A 653 15.65 -16.75 19.74
N GLY A 654 16.61 -17.19 18.94
CA GLY A 654 16.39 -17.60 17.57
C GLY A 654 16.05 -19.08 17.48
N ALA A 655 15.08 -19.43 16.64
CA ALA A 655 14.79 -20.81 16.28
C ALA A 655 14.67 -20.93 14.76
N THR A 656 15.14 -22.04 14.20
CA THR A 656 14.88 -22.41 12.81
C THR A 656 13.63 -23.26 12.77
N ARG A 657 12.70 -22.95 11.87
CA ARG A 657 11.50 -23.75 11.65
C ARG A 657 11.87 -25.19 11.25
N ARG A 658 11.38 -26.17 12.02
CA ARG A 658 11.43 -27.60 11.68
C ARG A 658 10.04 -28.21 11.86
N ASP A 659 9.65 -29.03 10.91
CA ASP A 659 8.43 -29.84 10.97
C ASP A 659 8.80 -31.25 11.43
N VAL A 660 8.20 -31.70 12.53
CA VAL A 660 8.33 -33.07 13.04
C VAL A 660 6.93 -33.59 13.29
N ASP A 661 6.51 -34.59 12.51
CA ASP A 661 5.18 -35.21 12.57
C ASP A 661 4.01 -34.19 12.47
N GLY A 662 4.16 -33.16 11.64
CA GLY A 662 3.14 -32.12 11.43
C GLY A 662 3.08 -31.09 12.57
N ARG A 663 4.13 -30.99 13.39
CA ARG A 663 4.25 -30.04 14.50
C ARG A 663 5.53 -29.23 14.40
N LEU A 664 5.46 -28.01 14.91
CA LEU A 664 6.61 -27.12 14.96
C LEU A 664 7.56 -27.57 16.07
N PHE A 665 8.77 -27.96 15.68
CA PHE A 665 9.85 -28.25 16.62
C PHE A 665 10.87 -27.09 16.63
N LEU A 666 10.97 -26.40 17.76
CA LEU A 666 11.87 -25.24 17.93
C LEU A 666 13.25 -25.62 18.46
N GLY A 667 13.46 -26.91 18.76
CA GLY A 667 14.66 -27.42 19.42
C GLY A 667 14.50 -27.48 20.94
N HIS A 668 15.18 -28.46 21.55
CA HIS A 668 15.07 -28.75 22.99
C HIS A 668 15.40 -27.55 23.88
N THR A 669 16.37 -26.72 23.50
CA THR A 669 16.74 -25.52 24.27
C THR A 669 15.59 -24.53 24.34
N VAL A 670 15.00 -24.17 23.19
CA VAL A 670 13.93 -23.16 23.10
C VAL A 670 12.66 -23.65 23.80
N GLU A 671 12.28 -24.91 23.59
CA GLU A 671 11.12 -25.49 24.26
C GLU A 671 11.29 -25.55 25.78
N ARG A 672 12.48 -25.92 26.27
CA ARG A 672 12.77 -25.94 27.72
C ARG A 672 12.73 -24.54 28.32
N LEU A 673 13.21 -23.51 27.59
CA LEU A 673 13.12 -22.11 28.03
C LEU A 673 11.66 -21.66 28.10
N LEU A 674 10.87 -21.89 27.05
CA LEU A 674 9.46 -21.50 27.03
C LEU A 674 8.63 -22.15 28.14
N ARG A 675 9.02 -23.36 28.60
CA ARG A 675 8.36 -24.05 29.73
C ARG A 675 8.80 -23.56 31.10
N ARG A 676 10.08 -23.20 31.28
CA ARG A 676 10.68 -23.00 32.62
C ARG A 676 11.08 -21.56 32.94
N CYS A 677 11.24 -20.70 31.95
CA CYS A 677 11.71 -19.34 32.20
C CYS A 677 10.59 -18.47 32.78
N GLY A 678 10.89 -17.78 33.89
CA GLY A 678 9.98 -16.81 34.51
C GLY A 678 9.86 -15.49 33.74
N ALA A 679 10.87 -15.13 32.94
CA ALA A 679 10.91 -13.89 32.16
C ALA A 679 10.06 -13.96 30.87
N THR A 680 9.78 -12.80 30.27
CA THR A 680 9.14 -12.76 28.94
C THR A 680 10.09 -13.39 27.92
N ILE A 681 9.59 -14.29 27.07
CA ILE A 681 10.38 -14.92 26.01
C ILE A 681 9.87 -14.45 24.66
N VAL A 682 10.79 -14.01 23.81
CA VAL A 682 10.57 -13.77 22.39
C VAL A 682 11.31 -14.85 21.61
N VAL A 683 10.60 -15.56 20.75
CA VAL A 683 11.18 -16.54 19.83
C VAL A 683 11.07 -16.00 18.42
N VAL A 684 12.20 -15.77 17.78
CA VAL A 684 12.27 -15.45 16.36
C VAL A 684 12.37 -16.74 15.57
N VAL A 685 11.27 -17.14 14.93
CA VAL A 685 11.20 -18.34 14.10
C VAL A 685 11.49 -17.96 12.65
N SER A 686 12.66 -18.35 12.15
CA SER A 686 13.04 -18.16 10.76
C SER A 686 12.59 -19.35 9.90
N PRO A 687 12.05 -19.12 8.68
CA PRO A 687 11.75 -20.20 7.75
C PRO A 687 13.02 -20.98 7.39
N SER A 688 12.85 -22.27 7.09
CA SER A 688 13.92 -23.26 6.94
C SER A 688 14.87 -23.01 5.76
N ASP A 689 14.50 -22.12 4.83
CA ASP A 689 15.32 -21.74 3.68
C ASP A 689 15.19 -20.24 3.37
N ARG A 690 16.26 -19.50 3.66
CA ARG A 690 16.72 -18.32 2.92
C ARG A 690 18.25 -18.40 2.75
N SER A 691 18.78 -19.58 2.40
CA SER A 691 20.16 -19.70 1.93
C SER A 691 20.23 -19.24 0.47
N GLY A 692 20.10 -17.94 0.27
CA GLY A 692 20.31 -17.26 -0.99
C GLY A 692 20.19 -15.76 -0.76
N PRO A 693 21.15 -14.93 -1.23
CA PRO A 693 20.87 -13.50 -1.36
C PRO A 693 19.64 -13.33 -2.25
N PRO A 694 18.84 -12.26 -2.09
CA PRO A 694 17.81 -11.94 -3.08
C PRO A 694 18.50 -11.91 -4.45
N ASP A 695 17.99 -12.70 -5.40
CA ASP A 695 18.52 -12.72 -6.77
C ASP A 695 18.63 -11.27 -7.28
N ALA A 696 19.84 -10.95 -7.76
CA ALA A 696 20.32 -9.62 -8.13
C ALA A 696 19.56 -8.98 -9.30
#